data_AF-A0A8H6KPZ6-F1
#
_entry.id   AF-A0A8H6KPZ6-F1
#
_cell.length_a   1.000
_cell.length_b   1.000
_cell.length_c   1.000
_cell.angle_alpha   90.00
_cell.angle_beta   90.00
_cell.angle_gamma   90.00
#
_symmetry.space_group_name_H-M   'P 1'
#
loop_
_entity.id
_entity.type
_entity.pdbx_description
1 polymer ?
#
loop_
_entity_poly.entity_id
_entity_poly.type
_entity_poly.pdbx_seq_one_letter_code
_entity_poly.pdbx_strand_id
1 'polypeptide(L)'
;MQQQLARSSVPAPVGSVPLSFTNGQRIEPTFRTVTSAFYHHASTQPDVPAARDLSAPLAREMTYGELAGRASRLSRRLTSLGVKPGDRVPLVVKRGVDMLVGIIAVLSCGAQYVPLDGGVVPDSTLRFVLGQAGGGRVLCLKSTKHRFEKLGCECEVLVIDEENDGDEGAENGEILPYQDLAEADHGCYVIYTSAAWEMLGCLCNGGTLVLRGSKWEPCLRETEVLICTPSILAKYDPREYSNIKVAATAGEPSSRRTMMYNTGDLGRWRQDGSIDILGRVDDQIKIKGFRVELDGVTASLNSCPVVSRATALLIGTEIHGFVAPKDCDIDTIQVHIRARQPYYAIPTKFHFLDALPLTANGKVDKRALTAMAAEEVAEKKPVADVTVIETGSKESLATCSQQSTPIDEKSQSSASSFTEVDEKLDLDREIPGKALARPYRGIVHRIAIVYRRLFTIVGLFNIAAVIALLFTGFKRDCLSTLTAINLIVAVLARQDFVINALYAITCNVPKSWPLAIRKRCAKIYHFGGVHSGAAISAGAWLLASNISDEVCLLTECPGWGYRSTASKVVSWILTGLFTVTVALAYPTFRKQHHDLFERAHRFVGWTMLGLFWVQVVLAADDSRAPSISLGEACTRTPGFWLLAVATLSIASSWLFLRKVPVEAEVLSNHAVRLHFGYTIPVNGSFVRLSHRPLLEWHSFATIPAPEAVSGRPKGFSLVVSNAGDWTRNCIDRAPTSMYVRGVPVCGVMRIATCFNRIVVIATGSGIGPLLGHIQAPSCPTQLIWSTPRPEQTFGKELLDTIKEKIPNAVIHDTKVSGRPDLVKMGYNLTKSFGAEAVIIIANEKITKKVVYGLETRGVPAYGAIWDS
;
A
#
# COMPACT_ATOMS: atom_id res chain seq x y z
N MET A 1 -51.39 15.26 -5.30
CA MET A 1 -50.32 16.28 -5.35
C MET A 1 -48.97 15.59 -5.59
N GLN A 2 -48.83 14.90 -6.73
CA GLN A 2 -47.61 14.19 -7.14
C GLN A 2 -47.61 13.94 -8.66
N GLN A 3 -48.08 14.93 -9.43
CA GLN A 3 -48.05 14.94 -10.90
C GLN A 3 -48.02 16.39 -11.39
N GLN A 4 -46.87 17.04 -11.26
CA GLN A 4 -46.48 18.22 -12.02
C GLN A 4 -45.03 18.50 -11.67
N LEU A 5 -44.10 18.00 -12.48
CA LEU A 5 -42.74 18.49 -12.74
C LEU A 5 -42.02 17.44 -13.61
N ALA A 6 -42.59 17.16 -14.78
CA ALA A 6 -41.90 16.52 -15.89
C ALA A 6 -41.98 17.49 -17.06
N ARG A 7 -40.86 18.17 -17.37
CA ARG A 7 -40.42 18.68 -18.69
C ARG A 7 -39.43 19.84 -18.54
N SER A 8 -38.14 19.52 -18.64
CA SER A 8 -37.11 20.32 -19.36
C SER A 8 -35.74 19.65 -19.24
N SER A 9 -35.63 18.38 -19.66
CA SER A 9 -34.34 17.74 -19.91
C SER A 9 -33.91 18.06 -21.34
N VAL A 10 -33.24 19.20 -21.54
CA VAL A 10 -32.43 19.42 -22.75
C VAL A 10 -31.16 18.56 -22.60
N PRO A 11 -30.81 17.69 -23.55
CA PRO A 11 -29.56 16.97 -23.51
C PRO A 11 -28.41 17.96 -23.67
N ALA A 12 -27.50 18.01 -22.69
CA ALA A 12 -26.28 18.80 -22.79
C ALA A 12 -25.44 18.30 -23.99
N PRO A 13 -24.94 19.20 -24.85
CA PRO A 13 -24.16 18.80 -26.00
C PRO A 13 -22.84 18.16 -25.56
N VAL A 14 -22.51 17.04 -26.19
CA VAL A 14 -21.18 16.41 -26.12
C VAL A 14 -20.20 17.34 -26.83
N GLY A 15 -19.35 18.03 -26.07
CA GLY A 15 -18.20 18.76 -26.60
C GLY A 15 -18.00 20.18 -26.10
N SER A 16 -17.60 20.35 -24.85
CA SER A 16 -16.70 21.43 -24.42
C SER A 16 -16.21 21.13 -23.01
N VAL A 17 -14.91 20.85 -22.86
CA VAL A 17 -14.25 20.89 -21.56
C VAL A 17 -14.46 22.31 -21.00
N PRO A 18 -14.90 22.51 -19.74
CA PRO A 18 -15.06 23.85 -19.19
C PRO A 18 -13.69 24.55 -19.23
N LEU A 19 -13.60 25.65 -19.98
CA LEU A 19 -12.39 26.46 -20.13
C LEU A 19 -12.08 27.35 -18.90
N SER A 20 -12.87 27.25 -17.83
CA SER A 20 -12.69 28.00 -16.60
C SER A 20 -13.00 27.11 -15.38
N PHE A 21 -12.02 26.95 -14.49
CA PHE A 21 -12.17 26.29 -13.19
C PHE A 21 -12.48 27.27 -12.05
N THR A 22 -12.71 28.55 -12.37
CA THR A 22 -12.87 29.64 -11.40
C THR A 22 -14.24 30.29 -11.52
N ASN A 23 -14.90 30.52 -10.39
CA ASN A 23 -16.09 31.36 -10.28
C ASN A 23 -15.63 32.71 -9.73
N GLY A 24 -15.76 33.80 -10.50
CA GLY A 24 -15.36 35.14 -10.08
C GLY A 24 -14.78 36.01 -11.19
N GLN A 25 -14.69 37.32 -10.93
CA GLN A 25 -14.05 38.28 -11.84
C GLN A 25 -12.53 38.02 -11.88
N ARG A 26 -11.98 37.82 -13.08
CA ARG A 26 -10.54 37.77 -13.27
C ARG A 26 -9.98 39.18 -13.23
N ILE A 27 -9.06 39.45 -12.30
CA ILE A 27 -8.37 40.73 -12.17
C ILE A 27 -6.92 40.49 -12.57
N GLU A 28 -6.42 41.28 -13.51
CA GLU A 28 -5.00 41.25 -13.88
C GLU A 28 -4.19 42.04 -12.82
N PRO A 29 -3.02 41.54 -12.41
CA PRO A 29 -2.24 42.17 -11.34
C PRO A 29 -1.68 43.52 -11.79
N THR A 30 -1.78 44.52 -10.91
CA THR A 30 -1.28 45.89 -11.16
C THR A 30 0.25 45.94 -11.29
N PHE A 31 0.96 45.08 -10.58
CA PHE A 31 2.42 44.99 -10.58
C PHE A 31 2.89 43.66 -11.16
N ARG A 32 4.00 43.68 -11.90
CA ARG A 32 4.58 42.50 -12.54
C ARG A 32 5.45 41.64 -11.61
N THR A 33 5.99 42.24 -10.55
CA THR A 33 6.83 41.57 -9.55
C THR A 33 6.42 41.95 -8.14
N VAL A 34 6.69 41.06 -7.19
CA VAL A 34 6.45 41.31 -5.76
C VAL A 34 7.29 42.49 -5.24
N THR A 35 8.53 42.58 -5.68
CA THR A 35 9.48 43.64 -5.30
C THR A 35 9.05 45.00 -5.82
N SER A 36 8.58 45.10 -7.07
CA SER A 36 8.07 46.37 -7.61
C SER A 36 6.84 46.88 -6.85
N ALA A 37 5.93 45.98 -6.46
CA ALA A 37 4.78 46.34 -5.64
C ALA A 37 5.19 46.82 -4.23
N PHE A 38 6.12 46.11 -3.59
CA PHE A 38 6.66 46.45 -2.27
C PHE A 38 7.36 47.81 -2.28
N TYR A 39 8.29 48.04 -3.21
CA TYR A 39 9.03 49.30 -3.28
C TYR A 39 8.15 50.48 -3.69
N HIS A 40 7.11 50.26 -4.48
CA HIS A 40 6.09 51.29 -4.74
C HIS A 40 5.43 51.74 -3.42
N HIS A 41 4.99 50.82 -2.57
CA HIS A 41 4.40 51.15 -1.27
C HIS A 41 5.42 51.77 -0.32
N ALA A 42 6.66 51.28 -0.30
CA ALA A 42 7.71 51.86 0.55
C ALA A 42 8.11 53.28 0.14
N SER A 43 8.02 53.62 -1.15
CA SER A 43 8.27 54.98 -1.63
C SER A 43 7.08 55.94 -1.40
N THR A 44 5.85 55.44 -1.47
CA THR A 44 4.64 56.27 -1.35
C THR A 44 4.18 56.43 0.10
N GLN A 45 4.48 55.46 0.96
CA GLN A 45 4.05 55.41 2.36
C GLN A 45 5.18 54.88 3.27
N PRO A 46 6.32 55.58 3.36
CA PRO A 46 7.51 55.10 4.07
C PRO A 46 7.29 54.93 5.58
N ASP A 47 6.48 55.79 6.20
CA ASP A 47 6.27 55.81 7.65
C ASP A 47 5.22 54.80 8.12
N VAL A 48 4.53 54.12 7.20
CA VAL A 48 3.51 53.13 7.54
C VAL A 48 4.19 51.86 8.07
N PRO A 49 3.66 51.23 9.13
CA PRO A 49 4.17 49.95 9.64
C PRO A 49 4.07 48.85 8.58
N ALA A 50 5.21 48.29 8.18
CA ALA A 50 5.26 47.14 7.27
C ALA A 50 5.15 45.82 8.01
N ALA A 51 5.81 45.70 9.16
CA ALA A 51 5.83 44.49 9.96
C ALA A 51 5.78 44.79 11.45
N ARG A 52 4.93 44.05 12.17
CA ARG A 52 4.87 44.05 13.63
C ARG A 52 5.23 42.66 14.14
N ASP A 53 6.36 42.57 14.83
CA ASP A 53 6.93 41.33 15.34
C ASP A 53 6.57 41.11 16.81
N LEU A 54 5.70 40.12 17.04
CA LEU A 54 5.21 39.71 18.35
C LEU A 54 5.94 38.47 18.88
N SER A 55 7.09 38.11 18.30
CA SER A 55 7.85 36.91 18.69
C SER A 55 8.74 37.11 19.92
N ALA A 56 9.04 38.36 20.29
CA ALA A 56 9.78 38.74 21.50
C ALA A 56 8.84 39.33 22.59
N PRO A 57 9.26 39.38 23.87
CA PRO A 57 8.43 39.92 24.96
C PRO A 57 7.97 41.38 24.75
N LEU A 58 8.76 42.16 24.01
CA LEU A 58 8.42 43.51 23.56
C LEU A 58 8.13 43.44 22.06
N ALA A 59 6.96 43.93 21.67
CA ALA A 59 6.59 44.05 20.26
C ALA A 59 7.55 45.00 19.56
N ARG A 60 8.15 44.56 18.45
CA ARG A 60 8.99 45.40 17.60
C ARG A 60 8.23 45.73 16.33
N GLU A 61 8.22 46.99 15.94
CA GLU A 61 7.61 47.45 14.69
C GLU A 61 8.72 47.86 13.71
N MET A 62 8.46 47.70 12.42
CA MET A 62 9.34 48.14 11.34
C MET A 62 8.49 48.77 10.25
N THR A 63 8.83 50.01 9.87
CA THR A 63 8.10 50.72 8.81
C THR A 63 8.51 50.23 7.41
N TYR A 64 7.71 50.56 6.40
CA TYR A 64 8.03 50.24 5.02
C TYR A 64 9.34 50.89 4.56
N GLY A 65 9.62 52.13 4.99
CA GLY A 65 10.87 52.84 4.70
C GLY A 65 12.09 52.16 5.33
N GLU A 66 11.99 51.77 6.60
CA GLU A 66 13.06 51.04 7.31
C GLU A 66 13.34 49.67 6.68
N LEU A 67 12.28 48.91 6.37
CA LEU A 67 12.38 47.60 5.74
C LEU A 67 13.01 47.71 4.34
N ALA A 68 12.56 48.66 3.53
CA ALA A 68 13.10 48.92 2.20
C ALA A 68 14.57 49.36 2.25
N GLY A 69 14.93 50.23 3.20
CA GLY A 69 16.31 50.67 3.40
C GLY A 69 17.25 49.51 3.76
N ARG A 70 16.88 48.68 4.73
CA ARG A 70 17.68 47.50 5.13
C ARG A 70 17.76 46.47 4.00
N ALA A 71 16.64 46.17 3.32
CA ALA A 71 16.62 45.21 2.22
C ALA A 71 17.47 45.68 1.03
N SER A 72 17.46 46.98 0.71
CA SER A 72 18.23 47.54 -0.40
C SER A 72 19.74 47.54 -0.15
N ARG A 73 20.18 47.78 1.09
CA ARG A 73 21.59 47.61 1.47
C ARG A 73 22.02 46.14 1.34
N LEU A 74 21.19 45.23 1.84
CA LEU A 74 21.46 43.80 1.75
C LEU A 74 21.47 43.29 0.30
N SER A 75 20.58 43.76 -0.57
CA SER A 75 20.54 43.35 -1.98
C SER A 75 21.78 43.82 -2.75
N ARG A 76 22.27 45.04 -2.51
CA ARG A 76 23.53 45.52 -3.10
C ARG A 76 24.72 44.69 -2.65
N ARG A 77 24.76 44.31 -1.36
CA ARG A 77 25.81 43.42 -0.82
C ARG A 77 25.74 42.03 -1.45
N LEU A 78 24.55 41.46 -1.61
CA LEU A 78 24.37 40.18 -2.32
C LEU A 78 24.84 40.28 -3.77
N THR A 79 24.52 41.39 -4.44
CA THR A 79 24.92 41.64 -5.83
C THR A 79 26.44 41.82 -5.96
N SER A 80 27.09 42.56 -5.05
CA SER A 80 28.55 42.73 -5.05
C SER A 80 29.30 41.42 -4.76
N LEU A 81 28.69 40.53 -3.98
CA LEU A 81 29.17 39.17 -3.78
C LEU A 81 28.89 38.24 -4.95
N GLY A 82 28.16 38.69 -5.98
CA GLY A 82 27.96 37.98 -7.23
C GLY A 82 26.69 37.14 -7.32
N VAL A 83 25.67 37.41 -6.49
CA VAL A 83 24.32 36.84 -6.66
C VAL A 83 23.71 37.39 -7.95
N LYS A 84 23.14 36.51 -8.77
CA LYS A 84 22.52 36.84 -10.06
C LYS A 84 21.06 36.37 -10.13
N PRO A 85 20.26 36.93 -11.05
CA PRO A 85 18.92 36.42 -11.29
C PRO A 85 18.90 34.91 -11.57
N GLY A 86 17.97 34.20 -10.93
CA GLY A 86 17.85 32.74 -11.02
C GLY A 86 18.68 31.92 -10.01
N ASP A 87 19.61 32.54 -9.28
CA ASP A 87 20.36 31.87 -8.21
C ASP A 87 19.42 31.45 -7.06
N ARG A 88 19.84 30.43 -6.30
CA ARG A 88 19.12 30.00 -5.09
C ARG A 88 19.93 30.38 -3.86
N VAL A 89 19.38 31.20 -2.99
CA VAL A 89 20.03 31.69 -1.78
C VAL A 89 19.33 31.11 -0.55
N PRO A 90 19.94 30.14 0.15
CA PRO A 90 19.44 29.66 1.43
C PRO A 90 19.33 30.79 2.46
N LEU A 91 18.14 30.91 3.06
CA LEU A 91 17.81 31.90 4.07
C LEU A 91 17.51 31.17 5.39
N VAL A 92 18.51 31.10 6.26
CA VAL A 92 18.52 30.31 7.50
C VAL A 92 18.29 31.21 8.71
N VAL A 93 17.03 31.55 8.92
CA VAL A 93 16.59 32.54 9.90
C VAL A 93 15.44 32.00 10.75
N LYS A 94 15.20 32.61 11.91
CA LYS A 94 13.96 32.41 12.67
C LYS A 94 12.88 33.35 12.13
N ARG A 95 11.61 33.09 12.46
CA ARG A 95 10.52 34.05 12.17
C ARG A 95 10.81 35.37 12.88
N GLY A 96 10.77 36.47 12.14
CA GLY A 96 10.98 37.83 12.65
C GLY A 96 11.22 38.83 11.52
N VAL A 97 11.46 40.10 11.86
CA VAL A 97 11.66 41.17 10.87
C VAL A 97 12.85 40.93 9.94
N ASP A 98 13.95 40.35 10.43
CA ASP A 98 15.14 40.09 9.62
C ASP A 98 14.91 39.02 8.54
N MET A 99 13.92 38.14 8.74
CA MET A 99 13.45 37.23 7.69
C MET A 99 12.87 38.01 6.51
N LEU A 100 12.08 39.06 6.76
CA LEU A 100 11.51 39.89 5.70
C LEU A 100 12.59 40.67 4.97
N VAL A 101 13.57 41.22 5.70
CA VAL A 101 14.75 41.88 5.11
C VAL A 101 15.47 40.94 4.15
N GLY A 102 15.75 39.70 4.59
CA GLY A 102 16.41 38.68 3.77
C GLY A 102 15.59 38.27 2.54
N ILE A 103 14.27 38.08 2.69
CA ILE A 103 13.37 37.73 1.58
C ILE A 103 13.38 38.83 0.52
N ILE A 104 13.11 40.08 0.91
CA ILE A 104 13.03 41.20 -0.05
C ILE A 104 14.40 41.43 -0.70
N ALA A 105 15.51 41.34 0.03
CA ALA A 105 16.84 41.52 -0.52
C ALA A 105 17.20 40.47 -1.58
N VAL A 106 16.92 39.19 -1.32
CA VAL A 106 17.18 38.10 -2.27
C VAL A 106 16.31 38.24 -3.51
N LEU A 107 15.01 38.52 -3.33
CA LEU A 107 14.09 38.74 -4.44
C LEU A 107 14.50 39.94 -5.30
N SER A 108 14.98 41.02 -4.68
CA SER A 108 15.45 42.22 -5.39
C SER A 108 16.69 41.95 -6.24
N CYS A 109 17.44 40.88 -5.96
CA CYS A 109 18.54 40.41 -6.81
C CYS A 109 18.05 39.57 -8.01
N GLY A 110 16.73 39.35 -8.14
CA GLY A 110 16.13 38.39 -9.10
C GLY A 110 16.36 36.92 -8.70
N ALA A 111 16.84 36.66 -7.49
CA ALA A 111 17.19 35.33 -6.99
C ALA A 111 16.04 34.71 -6.19
N GLN A 112 16.10 33.38 -6.04
CA GLN A 112 15.14 32.57 -5.30
C GLN A 112 15.65 32.35 -3.87
N TYR A 113 14.88 32.77 -2.86
CA TYR A 113 15.23 32.41 -1.49
C TYR A 113 14.78 30.97 -1.17
N VAL A 114 15.58 30.26 -0.36
CA VAL A 114 15.25 28.93 0.14
C VAL A 114 15.09 29.01 1.65
N PRO A 115 13.86 29.14 2.18
CA PRO A 115 13.66 29.41 3.60
C PRO A 115 13.89 28.16 4.45
N LEU A 116 14.68 28.33 5.50
CA LEU A 116 15.04 27.28 6.45
C LEU A 116 14.96 27.84 7.86
N ASP A 117 14.15 27.22 8.72
CA ASP A 117 14.10 27.61 10.12
C ASP A 117 15.37 27.14 10.84
N GLY A 118 16.27 28.09 11.11
CA GLY A 118 17.56 27.83 11.73
C GLY A 118 17.49 27.30 13.16
N GLY A 119 16.32 27.33 13.83
CA GLY A 119 16.11 26.72 15.15
C GLY A 119 15.50 25.31 15.11
N VAL A 120 14.92 24.91 13.97
CA VAL A 120 14.13 23.67 13.86
C VAL A 120 14.76 22.66 12.89
N VAL A 121 15.34 23.13 11.79
CA VAL A 121 15.84 22.26 10.72
C VAL A 121 17.13 21.57 11.16
N PRO A 122 17.26 20.23 11.08
CA PRO A 122 18.50 19.50 11.41
C PRO A 122 19.69 19.86 10.52
N ASP A 123 20.92 19.71 11.03
CA ASP A 123 22.16 19.98 10.30
C ASP A 123 22.27 19.17 8.99
N SER A 124 21.77 17.93 8.98
CA SER A 124 21.75 17.07 7.79
C SER A 124 20.91 17.67 6.65
N THR A 125 19.77 18.27 6.98
CA THR A 125 18.91 18.96 6.02
C THR A 125 19.55 20.26 5.53
N LEU A 126 20.21 21.02 6.41
CA LEU A 126 20.97 22.21 6.00
C LEU A 126 22.05 21.84 4.98
N ARG A 127 22.85 20.80 5.25
CA ARG A 127 23.89 20.31 4.33
C ARG A 127 23.30 19.90 2.98
N PHE A 128 22.19 19.17 3.01
CA PHE A 128 21.50 18.74 1.80
C PHE A 128 21.01 19.93 0.95
N VAL A 129 20.36 20.90 1.58
CA VAL A 129 19.81 22.07 0.87
C VAL A 129 20.92 22.97 0.34
N LEU A 130 22.00 23.18 1.09
CA LEU A 130 23.18 23.91 0.63
C LEU A 130 23.78 23.26 -0.63
N GLY A 131 23.90 21.92 -0.65
CA GLY A 131 24.39 21.20 -1.84
C GLY A 131 23.45 21.30 -3.06
N GLN A 132 22.15 21.47 -2.86
CA GLN A 132 21.15 21.61 -3.94
C GLN A 132 20.95 23.06 -4.42
N ALA A 133 21.32 24.04 -3.60
CA ALA A 133 21.19 25.45 -3.91
C ALA A 133 22.18 25.90 -4.99
N GLY A 134 23.32 25.21 -5.14
CA GLY A 134 24.31 25.47 -6.21
C GLY A 134 25.06 26.80 -6.08
N GLY A 135 24.56 27.76 -5.29
CA GLY A 135 25.25 28.98 -4.89
C GLY A 135 25.97 28.77 -3.57
N GLY A 136 27.27 29.03 -3.53
CA GLY A 136 28.09 28.96 -2.32
C GLY A 136 27.82 30.09 -1.33
N ARG A 137 26.58 30.58 -1.18
CA ARG A 137 26.23 31.74 -0.34
C ARG A 137 25.01 31.42 0.51
N VAL A 138 25.03 31.78 1.78
CA VAL A 138 23.92 31.57 2.71
C VAL A 138 23.68 32.82 3.54
N LEU A 139 22.41 33.19 3.69
CA LEU A 139 21.99 34.22 4.62
C LEU A 139 21.60 33.55 5.95
N CYS A 140 22.07 34.08 7.08
CA CYS A 140 21.69 33.59 8.40
C CYS A 140 21.60 34.71 9.44
N LEU A 141 21.17 34.35 10.65
CA LEU A 141 21.26 35.23 11.82
C LEU A 141 22.58 34.98 12.55
N LYS A 142 23.02 35.94 13.37
CA LYS A 142 24.21 35.80 14.23
C LYS A 142 24.07 34.58 15.14
N SER A 143 22.85 34.35 15.65
CA SER A 143 22.51 33.18 16.48
C SER A 143 22.66 31.83 15.77
N THR A 144 22.62 31.79 14.42
CA THR A 144 22.68 30.55 13.63
C THR A 144 24.00 30.39 12.85
N LYS A 145 24.89 31.40 12.86
CA LYS A 145 26.19 31.40 12.18
C LYS A 145 27.07 30.20 12.54
N HIS A 146 27.18 29.88 13.83
CA HIS A 146 27.99 28.77 14.36
C HIS A 146 27.66 27.40 13.74
N ARG A 147 26.43 27.22 13.22
CA ARG A 147 26.01 25.96 12.59
C ARG A 147 26.76 25.72 11.28
N PHE A 148 27.11 26.77 10.54
CA PHE A 148 27.83 26.66 9.27
C PHE A 148 29.32 26.39 9.45
N GLU A 149 29.92 26.96 10.48
CA GLU A 149 31.31 26.68 10.89
C GLU A 149 31.49 25.18 11.21
N LYS A 150 30.51 24.59 11.93
CA LYS A 150 30.49 23.15 12.24
C LYS A 150 30.23 22.25 11.02
N LEU A 151 29.52 22.75 10.03
CA LEU A 151 29.13 21.97 8.85
C LEU A 151 30.31 21.71 7.89
N GLY A 152 31.37 22.52 7.97
CA GLY A 152 32.57 22.41 7.14
C GLY A 152 32.31 22.72 5.66
N CYS A 153 31.30 23.52 5.35
CA CYS A 153 30.92 23.84 3.98
C CYS A 153 31.74 25.04 3.47
N GLU A 154 32.25 24.96 2.24
CA GLU A 154 32.78 26.10 1.48
C GLU A 154 31.61 26.98 1.01
N CYS A 155 30.95 27.67 1.93
CA CYS A 155 29.96 28.68 1.61
C CYS A 155 30.26 29.98 2.35
N GLU A 156 30.06 31.08 1.63
CA GLU A 156 30.14 32.43 2.14
C GLU A 156 28.87 32.73 2.96
N VAL A 157 29.06 32.93 4.27
CA VAL A 157 27.98 33.15 5.23
C VAL A 157 27.78 34.65 5.44
N LEU A 158 26.60 35.16 5.09
CA LEU A 158 26.21 36.54 5.34
C LEU A 158 25.24 36.61 6.52
N VAL A 159 25.58 37.43 7.51
CA VAL A 159 24.75 37.66 8.70
C VAL A 159 23.84 38.87 8.46
N ILE A 160 22.53 38.68 8.59
CA ILE A 160 21.52 39.71 8.27
C ILE A 160 21.37 40.75 9.39
N ASP A 161 21.57 40.32 10.64
CA ASP A 161 21.40 41.10 11.88
C ASP A 161 22.73 41.69 12.40
N GLU A 162 23.78 41.74 11.57
CA GLU A 162 25.06 42.36 11.91
C GLU A 162 25.12 43.79 11.34
N GLU A 163 25.26 44.78 12.23
CA GLU A 163 25.56 46.16 11.83
C GLU A 163 27.04 46.23 11.43
N ASN A 164 27.31 46.62 10.19
CA ASN A 164 28.66 46.87 9.73
C ASN A 164 28.95 48.38 9.87
N ASP A 165 29.98 48.72 10.65
CA ASP A 165 30.50 50.09 10.84
C ASP A 165 31.03 50.75 9.55
N GLY A 166 31.02 50.06 8.40
CA GLY A 166 31.61 50.51 7.14
C GLY A 166 30.66 51.12 6.11
N ASP A 167 29.39 51.38 6.47
CA ASP A 167 28.38 51.96 5.58
C ASP A 167 28.10 53.43 6.01
N GLU A 168 29.15 54.25 6.09
CA GLU A 168 29.15 55.67 6.51
C GLU A 168 28.37 56.63 5.57
N GLY A 169 27.41 56.14 4.78
CA GLY A 169 26.71 56.91 3.75
C GLY A 169 25.27 57.30 4.04
N ALA A 170 24.67 56.91 5.17
CA ALA A 170 23.21 56.98 5.35
C ALA A 170 22.72 57.53 6.71
N GLU A 171 23.49 58.39 7.38
CA GLU A 171 23.02 59.10 8.59
C GLU A 171 21.92 60.15 8.27
N ASN A 172 21.68 60.49 7.00
CA ASN A 172 20.80 61.60 6.60
C ASN A 172 19.42 61.20 6.04
N GLY A 173 18.92 59.99 6.31
CA GLY A 173 17.53 59.64 5.94
C GLY A 173 17.22 59.65 4.43
N GLU A 174 18.23 59.77 3.55
CA GLU A 174 18.05 59.64 2.12
C GLU A 174 17.84 58.17 1.74
N ILE A 175 16.65 57.87 1.20
CA ILE A 175 16.34 56.57 0.61
C ILE A 175 17.20 56.40 -0.64
N LEU A 176 18.34 55.70 -0.51
CA LEU A 176 19.16 55.36 -1.67
C LEU A 176 18.30 54.61 -2.71
N PRO A 177 18.40 54.91 -4.02
CA PRO A 177 17.56 54.31 -5.06
C PRO A 177 17.69 52.79 -5.04
N TYR A 178 16.57 52.08 -4.86
CA TYR A 178 16.54 50.63 -4.80
C TYR A 178 16.86 50.03 -6.18
N GLN A 179 17.57 48.91 -6.18
CA GLN A 179 17.83 48.12 -7.38
C GLN A 179 16.94 46.88 -7.36
N ASP A 180 16.04 46.77 -8.33
CA ASP A 180 15.15 45.62 -8.51
C ASP A 180 15.52 44.91 -9.82
N LEU A 181 16.18 43.75 -9.71
CA LEU A 181 16.57 42.89 -10.82
C LEU A 181 15.54 41.77 -11.07
N ALA A 182 14.39 41.79 -10.39
CA ALA A 182 13.35 40.79 -10.56
C ALA A 182 12.54 41.00 -11.86
N GLU A 183 12.20 39.91 -12.53
CA GLU A 183 11.27 39.87 -13.66
C GLU A 183 10.12 38.90 -13.36
N ALA A 184 9.01 39.01 -14.10
CA ALA A 184 7.78 38.27 -13.83
C ALA A 184 7.90 36.74 -14.04
N ASP A 185 8.91 36.29 -14.77
CA ASP A 185 9.22 34.89 -15.04
C ASP A 185 10.31 34.31 -14.13
N HIS A 186 10.96 35.15 -13.31
CA HIS A 186 11.92 34.69 -12.31
C HIS A 186 11.20 33.93 -11.18
N GLY A 187 11.80 32.82 -10.75
CA GLY A 187 11.30 32.10 -9.58
C GLY A 187 11.40 32.97 -8.32
N CYS A 188 10.38 32.95 -7.47
CA CYS A 188 10.39 33.69 -6.20
C CYS A 188 11.07 32.91 -5.07
N TYR A 189 10.81 31.61 -4.96
CA TYR A 189 11.34 30.79 -3.87
C TYR A 189 11.35 29.30 -4.22
N VAL A 190 12.08 28.51 -3.42
CA VAL A 190 12.00 27.04 -3.43
C VAL A 190 11.62 26.56 -2.03
N ILE A 191 10.41 26.02 -1.87
CA ILE A 191 9.83 25.70 -0.57
C ILE A 191 9.31 24.26 -0.54
N TYR A 192 9.44 23.60 0.62
CA TYR A 192 8.86 22.28 0.88
C TYR A 192 7.48 22.33 1.60
N THR A 193 7.03 23.50 2.12
CA THR A 193 5.66 23.74 2.66
C THR A 193 5.22 25.23 2.68
N SER A 194 3.96 25.49 2.33
CA SER A 194 3.27 26.76 2.03
C SER A 194 3.08 27.77 3.19
N ALA A 195 3.59 29.00 3.02
CA ALA A 195 3.12 30.25 3.65
C ALA A 195 3.75 31.55 3.04
N ALA A 196 4.55 31.43 1.98
CA ALA A 196 5.34 32.53 1.43
C ALA A 196 4.53 33.49 0.55
N TRP A 197 3.57 32.98 -0.22
CA TRP A 197 2.72 33.80 -1.10
C TRP A 197 1.85 34.76 -0.28
N GLU A 198 1.41 34.33 0.89
CA GLU A 198 0.56 35.09 1.80
C GLU A 198 1.29 36.32 2.36
N MET A 199 2.56 36.15 2.76
CA MET A 199 3.39 37.24 3.29
C MET A 199 3.71 38.27 2.20
N LEU A 200 4.12 37.79 1.02
CA LEU A 200 4.45 38.66 -0.11
C LEU A 200 3.21 39.39 -0.64
N GLY A 201 2.07 38.71 -0.75
CA GLY A 201 0.81 39.31 -1.16
C GLY A 201 0.33 40.42 -0.23
N CYS A 202 0.50 40.26 1.09
CA CYS A 202 0.18 41.31 2.07
C CYS A 202 1.01 42.59 1.83
N LEU A 203 2.34 42.44 1.73
CA LEU A 203 3.27 43.56 1.52
C LEU A 203 3.05 44.26 0.17
N CYS A 204 2.70 43.52 -0.88
CA CYS A 204 2.44 44.08 -2.21
C CYS A 204 1.19 44.99 -2.28
N ASN A 205 0.28 44.86 -1.31
CA ASN A 205 -0.98 45.60 -1.25
C ASN A 205 -0.99 46.64 -0.13
N GLY A 206 0.18 46.98 0.43
CA GLY A 206 0.28 47.99 1.50
C GLY A 206 -0.24 47.53 2.85
N GLY A 207 -0.46 46.22 3.04
CA GLY A 207 -0.92 45.69 4.31
C GLY A 207 0.20 45.65 5.35
N THR A 208 -0.15 45.79 6.62
CA THR A 208 0.79 45.56 7.73
C THR A 208 0.82 44.09 8.07
N LEU A 209 2.01 43.47 7.98
CA LEU A 209 2.18 42.06 8.31
C LEU A 209 2.35 41.88 9.83
N VAL A 210 1.39 41.21 10.48
CA VAL A 210 1.50 40.84 11.89
C VAL A 210 2.20 39.47 11.99
N LEU A 211 3.44 39.47 12.46
CA LEU A 211 4.22 38.25 12.64
C LEU A 211 3.88 37.60 13.99
N ARG A 212 3.23 36.44 13.93
CA ARG A 212 2.90 35.67 15.14
C ARG A 212 4.13 35.08 15.83
N GLY A 213 4.02 34.94 17.16
CA GLY A 213 4.86 34.05 17.96
C GLY A 213 4.36 32.60 17.98
N SER A 214 4.71 31.85 19.02
CA SER A 214 4.22 30.48 19.27
C SER A 214 2.71 30.44 19.59
N LYS A 215 2.17 31.52 20.16
CA LYS A 215 0.74 31.75 20.41
C LYS A 215 0.12 32.57 19.27
N TRP A 216 -1.07 32.18 18.82
CA TRP A 216 -1.74 32.77 17.65
C TRP A 216 -2.75 33.85 18.04
N GLU A 217 -3.31 33.74 19.23
CA GLU A 217 -4.41 34.55 19.75
C GLU A 217 -4.08 36.05 19.74
N PRO A 218 -2.87 36.52 20.12
CA PRO A 218 -2.53 37.94 20.04
C PRO A 218 -2.51 38.45 18.60
N CYS A 219 -1.96 37.66 17.67
CA CYS A 219 -1.91 38.00 16.25
C CYS A 219 -3.31 38.06 15.63
N LEU A 220 -4.17 37.07 15.93
CA LEU A 220 -5.53 36.99 15.39
C LEU A 220 -6.40 38.15 15.84
N ARG A 221 -6.19 38.70 17.05
CA ARG A 221 -6.90 39.89 17.57
C ARG A 221 -6.50 41.21 16.91
N GLU A 222 -5.35 41.24 16.24
CA GLU A 222 -4.83 42.42 15.54
C GLU A 222 -4.99 42.35 14.02
N THR A 223 -5.45 41.21 13.47
CA THR A 223 -5.47 40.95 12.03
C THR A 223 -6.85 41.21 11.41
N GLU A 224 -6.93 42.01 10.34
CA GLU A 224 -8.19 42.21 9.61
C GLU A 224 -8.40 41.22 8.45
N VAL A 225 -7.31 40.73 7.86
CA VAL A 225 -7.33 39.78 6.73
C VAL A 225 -6.50 38.56 7.09
N LEU A 226 -7.15 37.40 7.24
CA LEU A 226 -6.50 36.15 7.61
C LEU A 226 -6.26 35.27 6.38
N ILE A 227 -5.00 35.10 5.98
CA ILE A 227 -4.65 34.15 4.92
C ILE A 227 -4.11 32.87 5.54
N CYS A 228 -4.82 31.75 5.41
CA CYS A 228 -4.41 30.48 6.00
C CYS A 228 -5.04 29.25 5.32
N THR A 229 -4.48 28.05 5.56
CA THR A 229 -5.11 26.81 5.06
C THR A 229 -6.44 26.54 5.79
N PRO A 230 -7.38 25.80 5.18
CA PRO A 230 -8.64 25.43 5.83
C PRO A 230 -8.48 24.74 7.19
N SER A 231 -7.40 23.96 7.36
CA SER A 231 -7.05 23.30 8.62
C SER A 231 -6.70 24.26 9.78
N ILE A 232 -6.39 25.52 9.48
CA ILE A 232 -6.17 26.58 10.48
C ILE A 232 -7.49 27.29 10.78
N LEU A 233 -8.30 27.60 9.77
CA LEU A 233 -9.63 28.23 9.94
C LEU A 233 -10.52 27.41 10.88
N ALA A 234 -10.48 26.09 10.79
CA ALA A 234 -11.30 25.20 11.61
C ALA A 234 -10.97 25.19 13.12
N LYS A 235 -9.93 25.90 13.58
CA LYS A 235 -9.45 25.86 14.97
C LYS A 235 -9.89 27.01 15.86
N TYR A 236 -10.43 28.07 15.27
CA TYR A 236 -10.76 29.31 15.95
C TYR A 236 -12.21 29.65 15.62
N ASP A 237 -13.02 29.95 16.64
CA ASP A 237 -14.41 30.38 16.42
C ASP A 237 -14.38 31.79 15.80
N PRO A 238 -14.96 32.00 14.60
CA PRO A 238 -15.04 33.32 13.99
C PRO A 238 -15.70 34.38 14.89
N ARG A 239 -16.55 33.97 15.84
CA ARG A 239 -17.22 34.88 16.78
C ARG A 239 -16.27 35.51 17.80
N GLU A 240 -15.13 34.88 18.09
CA GLU A 240 -14.14 35.37 19.06
C GLU A 240 -13.17 36.42 18.46
N TYR A 241 -13.12 36.54 17.13
CA TYR A 241 -12.18 37.39 16.39
C TYR A 241 -12.91 38.26 15.37
N SER A 242 -13.83 39.10 15.87
CA SER A 242 -14.70 39.98 15.06
C SER A 242 -13.95 41.04 14.24
N ASN A 243 -12.67 41.26 14.54
CA ASN A 243 -11.77 42.13 13.78
C ASN A 243 -11.40 41.54 12.39
N ILE A 244 -11.50 40.22 12.21
CA ILE A 244 -11.21 39.55 10.93
C ILE A 244 -12.38 39.75 9.97
N LYS A 245 -12.16 40.56 8.93
CA LYS A 245 -13.14 40.89 7.89
C LYS A 245 -13.11 39.91 6.72
N VAL A 246 -11.94 39.37 6.40
CA VAL A 246 -11.73 38.51 5.23
C VAL A 246 -10.82 37.32 5.57
N ALA A 247 -11.19 36.12 5.11
CA ALA A 247 -10.35 34.92 5.19
C ALA A 247 -10.05 34.38 3.78
N ALA A 248 -8.77 34.15 3.45
CA ALA A 248 -8.32 33.68 2.14
C ALA A 248 -7.45 32.41 2.22
N THR A 249 -7.48 31.58 1.18
CA THR A 249 -6.71 30.32 1.07
C THR A 249 -5.92 30.29 -0.25
N ALA A 250 -4.62 29.94 -0.24
CA ALA A 250 -3.76 29.99 -1.45
C ALA A 250 -3.05 28.65 -1.78
N GLY A 251 -2.61 28.48 -3.04
CA GLY A 251 -1.82 27.35 -3.57
C GLY A 251 -0.99 27.71 -4.83
N GLU A 252 0.05 26.93 -5.16
CA GLU A 252 1.05 27.25 -6.22
C GLU A 252 0.65 26.84 -7.66
N PRO A 253 1.14 27.55 -8.71
CA PRO A 253 1.01 27.13 -10.11
C PRO A 253 2.11 26.12 -10.55
N SER A 254 1.75 25.12 -11.37
CA SER A 254 2.71 24.21 -12.05
C SER A 254 2.96 24.56 -13.54
N SER A 255 3.77 23.82 -14.27
CA SER A 255 4.20 24.15 -15.64
C SER A 255 3.68 23.17 -16.70
N ARG A 256 2.53 23.50 -17.33
CA ARG A 256 2.17 23.29 -18.78
C ARG A 256 0.64 23.24 -19.01
N ARG A 257 0.16 24.28 -19.71
CA ARG A 257 -1.06 24.48 -20.56
C ARG A 257 -2.46 23.93 -20.23
N THR A 258 -2.68 23.11 -19.21
CA THR A 258 -3.99 22.95 -18.53
C THR A 258 -3.73 22.42 -17.14
N MET A 259 -4.14 23.16 -16.11
CA MET A 259 -3.46 23.20 -14.81
C MET A 259 -4.40 22.83 -13.65
N MET A 260 -4.41 21.57 -13.24
CA MET A 260 -5.07 21.13 -12.01
C MET A 260 -4.06 20.45 -11.10
N TYR A 261 -4.01 20.85 -9.83
CA TYR A 261 -3.25 20.20 -8.78
C TYR A 261 -4.14 19.20 -8.04
N ASN A 262 -3.73 17.93 -7.97
CA ASN A 262 -4.46 16.94 -7.19
C ASN A 262 -4.04 17.06 -5.72
N THR A 263 -4.82 17.82 -4.95
CA THR A 263 -4.59 18.04 -3.52
C THR A 263 -4.66 16.75 -2.69
N GLY A 264 -5.43 15.76 -3.17
CA GLY A 264 -5.82 14.59 -2.38
C GLY A 264 -6.95 14.90 -1.38
N ASP A 265 -7.42 16.15 -1.31
CA ASP A 265 -8.57 16.55 -0.50
C ASP A 265 -9.87 16.32 -1.29
N LEU A 266 -10.92 15.85 -0.62
CA LEU A 266 -12.25 15.69 -1.17
C LEU A 266 -13.04 16.98 -0.92
N GLY A 267 -13.65 17.54 -1.96
CA GLY A 267 -14.51 18.71 -1.85
C GLY A 267 -15.75 18.62 -2.72
N ARG A 268 -16.78 19.39 -2.39
CA ARG A 268 -18.05 19.48 -3.14
C ARG A 268 -18.46 20.94 -3.31
N TRP A 269 -18.85 21.33 -4.52
CA TRP A 269 -19.41 22.66 -4.78
C TRP A 269 -20.81 22.81 -4.18
N ARG A 270 -21.09 23.94 -3.54
CA ARG A 270 -22.43 24.39 -3.14
C ARG A 270 -23.08 25.23 -4.25
N GLN A 271 -24.40 25.43 -4.14
CA GLN A 271 -25.17 26.21 -5.11
C GLN A 271 -24.76 27.68 -5.18
N ASP A 272 -24.19 28.23 -4.11
CA ASP A 272 -23.67 29.60 -4.03
C ASP A 272 -22.25 29.76 -4.61
N GLY A 273 -21.64 28.68 -5.10
CA GLY A 273 -20.27 28.68 -5.62
C GLY A 273 -19.18 28.50 -4.57
N SER A 274 -19.50 28.29 -3.30
CA SER A 274 -18.54 27.89 -2.25
C SER A 274 -18.22 26.38 -2.30
N ILE A 275 -17.12 25.95 -1.66
CA ILE A 275 -16.69 24.54 -1.62
C ILE A 275 -16.85 23.98 -0.19
N ASP A 276 -17.64 22.91 -0.04
CA ASP A 276 -17.63 22.02 1.14
C ASP A 276 -16.35 21.17 1.12
N ILE A 277 -15.58 21.17 2.20
CA ILE A 277 -14.42 20.28 2.37
C ILE A 277 -14.88 19.02 3.09
N LEU A 278 -14.67 17.87 2.46
CA LEU A 278 -15.17 16.56 2.90
C LEU A 278 -14.04 15.66 3.43
N GLY A 279 -12.84 16.21 3.67
CA GLY A 279 -11.69 15.47 4.21
C GLY A 279 -10.68 15.08 3.14
N ARG A 280 -9.92 14.01 3.37
CA ARG A 280 -8.82 13.55 2.51
C ARG A 280 -9.06 12.14 1.95
N VAL A 281 -8.68 11.94 0.70
CA VAL A 281 -8.78 10.66 -0.01
C VAL A 281 -7.83 9.60 0.60
N ASP A 282 -6.74 10.02 1.23
CA ASP A 282 -5.67 9.17 1.76
C ASP A 282 -5.70 8.93 3.29
N ASP A 283 -6.47 9.71 4.07
CA ASP A 283 -6.60 9.55 5.53
C ASP A 283 -7.73 8.60 5.97
N GLN A 284 -8.33 7.87 5.03
CA GLN A 284 -9.31 6.83 5.34
C GLN A 284 -8.64 5.65 6.06
N ILE A 285 -8.97 5.49 7.34
CA ILE A 285 -8.56 4.33 8.13
C ILE A 285 -9.67 3.28 8.16
N LYS A 286 -9.30 2.00 8.10
CA LYS A 286 -10.27 0.91 8.26
C LYS A 286 -10.33 0.48 9.71
N ILE A 287 -11.48 0.67 10.35
CA ILE A 287 -11.75 0.24 11.72
C ILE A 287 -12.99 -0.63 11.72
N LYS A 288 -12.89 -1.83 12.31
CA LYS A 288 -14.01 -2.81 12.40
C LYS A 288 -14.65 -3.12 11.03
N GLY A 289 -13.89 -3.09 9.95
CA GLY A 289 -14.37 -3.33 8.57
C GLY A 289 -14.93 -2.10 7.86
N PHE A 290 -15.15 -0.99 8.57
CA PHE A 290 -15.67 0.27 8.04
C PHE A 290 -14.55 1.25 7.77
N ARG A 291 -14.70 2.09 6.72
CA ARG A 291 -13.80 3.21 6.49
C ARG A 291 -14.27 4.36 7.36
N VAL A 292 -13.41 4.82 8.26
CA VAL A 292 -13.69 5.90 9.20
C VAL A 292 -12.79 7.07 8.86
N GLU A 293 -13.39 8.25 8.76
CA GLU A 293 -12.70 9.51 8.58
C GLU A 293 -12.51 10.15 9.95
N LEU A 294 -11.29 10.09 10.49
CA LEU A 294 -10.98 10.62 11.83
C LEU A 294 -11.26 12.12 11.94
N ASP A 295 -11.17 12.86 10.83
CA ASP A 295 -11.48 14.29 10.81
C ASP A 295 -13.00 14.52 10.98
N GLY A 296 -13.85 13.63 10.47
CA GLY A 296 -15.29 13.67 10.73
C GLY A 296 -15.65 13.38 12.19
N VAL A 297 -14.93 12.44 12.81
CA VAL A 297 -15.03 12.15 14.26
C VAL A 297 -14.55 13.35 15.07
N THR A 298 -13.43 13.96 14.67
CA THR A 298 -12.87 15.17 15.28
C THR A 298 -13.83 16.35 15.19
N ALA A 299 -14.41 16.61 14.03
CA ALA A 299 -15.41 17.67 13.84
C ALA A 299 -16.66 17.42 14.70
N SER A 300 -17.09 16.17 14.84
CA SER A 300 -18.25 15.81 15.67
C SER A 300 -17.98 16.03 17.15
N LEU A 301 -16.77 15.70 17.64
CA LEU A 301 -16.36 16.02 19.01
C LEU A 301 -16.31 17.53 19.25
N ASN A 302 -15.71 18.30 18.33
CA ASN A 302 -15.62 19.77 18.41
C ASN A 302 -17.00 20.46 18.33
N SER A 303 -18.00 19.82 17.74
CA SER A 303 -19.37 20.35 17.68
C SER A 303 -20.15 20.21 18.99
N CYS A 304 -19.59 19.54 20.01
CA CYS A 304 -20.23 19.33 21.29
C CYS A 304 -20.11 20.60 22.15
N PRO A 305 -21.22 21.17 22.68
CA PRO A 305 -21.18 22.45 23.39
C PRO A 305 -20.25 22.50 24.61
N VAL A 306 -20.01 21.34 25.23
CA VAL A 306 -19.13 21.23 26.42
C VAL A 306 -17.65 21.09 26.05
N VAL A 307 -17.31 20.96 24.77
CA VAL A 307 -15.94 20.74 24.27
C VAL A 307 -15.42 22.02 23.64
N SER A 308 -14.32 22.56 24.16
CA SER A 308 -13.64 23.70 23.53
C SER A 308 -12.75 23.25 22.37
N ARG A 309 -12.09 22.09 22.50
CA ARG A 309 -11.24 21.55 21.46
C ARG A 309 -11.07 20.05 21.60
N ALA A 310 -11.15 19.33 20.49
CA ALA A 310 -10.96 17.90 20.44
C ALA A 310 -10.19 17.46 19.18
N THR A 311 -9.54 16.30 19.28
CA THR A 311 -8.99 15.57 18.14
C THR A 311 -9.20 14.07 18.32
N ALA A 312 -9.59 13.38 17.25
CA ALA A 312 -9.62 11.93 17.22
C ALA A 312 -8.32 11.40 16.59
N LEU A 313 -7.70 10.42 17.23
CA LEU A 313 -6.51 9.73 16.74
C LEU A 313 -6.74 8.21 16.74
N LEU A 314 -6.18 7.53 15.74
CA LEU A 314 -6.07 6.07 15.78
C LEU A 314 -4.80 5.71 16.54
N ILE A 315 -4.96 5.15 17.74
CA ILE A 315 -3.84 4.62 18.53
C ILE A 315 -4.02 3.11 18.63
N GLY A 316 -3.06 2.36 18.08
CA GLY A 316 -3.22 0.91 17.90
C GLY A 316 -4.34 0.58 16.91
N THR A 317 -5.43 -0.02 17.42
CA THR A 317 -6.64 -0.39 16.66
C THR A 317 -7.90 0.35 17.14
N GLU A 318 -7.73 1.30 18.06
CA GLU A 318 -8.81 1.99 18.76
C GLU A 318 -8.82 3.48 18.40
N ILE A 319 -10.01 4.07 18.35
CA ILE A 319 -10.16 5.52 18.17
C ILE A 319 -10.09 6.15 19.56
N HIS A 320 -9.10 7.01 19.76
CA HIS A 320 -8.94 7.80 20.97
C HIS A 320 -9.42 9.22 20.69
N GLY A 321 -10.35 9.73 21.51
CA GLY A 321 -10.82 11.11 21.49
C GLY A 321 -10.09 11.90 22.56
N PHE A 322 -9.22 12.83 22.15
CA PHE A 322 -8.62 13.79 23.07
C PHE A 322 -9.51 15.00 23.12
N VAL A 323 -9.93 15.41 24.32
CA VAL A 323 -10.94 16.43 24.55
C VAL A 323 -10.42 17.42 25.58
N ALA A 324 -10.67 18.70 25.36
CA ALA A 324 -10.42 19.79 26.29
C ALA A 324 -11.69 20.65 26.43
N PRO A 325 -11.97 21.25 27.61
CA PRO A 325 -11.17 21.18 28.85
C PRO A 325 -11.31 19.84 29.61
N LYS A 326 -10.56 19.67 30.72
CA LYS A 326 -10.44 18.37 31.43
C LYS A 326 -11.71 17.94 32.19
N ASP A 327 -12.56 18.90 32.51
CA ASP A 327 -13.79 18.79 33.29
C ASP A 327 -15.05 18.50 32.44
N CYS A 328 -14.88 18.21 31.15
CA CYS A 328 -16.01 17.83 30.29
C CYS A 328 -16.69 16.53 30.75
N ASP A 329 -18.02 16.55 30.81
CA ASP A 329 -18.81 15.36 31.06
C ASP A 329 -18.78 14.39 29.85
N ILE A 330 -18.31 13.17 30.10
CA ILE A 330 -18.19 12.11 29.09
C ILE A 330 -19.56 11.65 28.59
N ASP A 331 -20.60 11.64 29.42
CA ASP A 331 -21.92 11.15 29.05
C ASP A 331 -22.57 12.10 28.04
N THR A 332 -22.46 13.40 28.28
CA THR A 332 -22.88 14.44 27.33
C THR A 332 -22.15 14.31 25.98
N ILE A 333 -20.84 14.09 25.97
CA ILE A 333 -20.05 13.90 24.75
C ILE A 333 -20.46 12.62 24.01
N GLN A 334 -20.66 11.51 24.73
CA GLN A 334 -21.05 10.24 24.14
C GLN A 334 -22.45 10.29 23.52
N VAL A 335 -23.42 10.93 24.18
CA VAL A 335 -24.75 11.16 23.62
C VAL A 335 -24.66 12.03 22.35
N HIS A 336 -23.88 13.12 22.40
CA HIS A 336 -23.73 14.05 21.28
C HIS A 336 -23.08 13.42 20.05
N ILE A 337 -22.03 12.60 20.23
CA ILE A 337 -21.35 11.93 19.13
C ILE A 337 -22.15 10.73 18.59
N ARG A 338 -22.86 9.98 19.43
CA ARG A 338 -23.75 8.87 18.99
C ARG A 338 -24.86 9.36 18.07
N ALA A 339 -25.34 10.58 18.27
CA ALA A 339 -26.36 11.19 17.41
C ALA A 339 -25.84 11.59 16.02
N ARG A 340 -24.51 11.75 15.84
CA ARG A 340 -23.90 12.34 14.62
C ARG A 340 -22.93 11.41 13.90
N GLN A 341 -22.40 10.40 14.59
CA GLN A 341 -21.45 9.44 14.06
C GLN A 341 -21.97 8.01 14.23
N PRO A 342 -21.77 7.14 13.23
CA PRO A 342 -22.14 5.73 13.34
C PRO A 342 -21.32 5.04 14.43
N TYR A 343 -21.87 3.97 15.02
CA TYR A 343 -21.33 3.31 16.21
C TYR A 343 -19.85 2.87 16.10
N TYR A 344 -19.35 2.61 14.89
CA TYR A 344 -17.97 2.19 14.62
C TYR A 344 -16.97 3.36 14.56
N ALA A 345 -17.44 4.61 14.42
CA ALA A 345 -16.64 5.83 14.36
C ALA A 345 -16.57 6.55 15.71
N ILE A 346 -17.29 6.05 16.73
CA ILE A 346 -17.27 6.59 18.08
C ILE A 346 -15.93 6.25 18.75
N PRO A 347 -15.22 7.22 19.37
CA PRO A 347 -14.04 6.95 20.16
C PRO A 347 -14.29 5.91 21.26
N THR A 348 -13.41 4.92 21.34
CA THR A 348 -13.45 3.87 22.37
C THR A 348 -12.78 4.30 23.66
N LYS A 349 -11.89 5.30 23.60
CA LYS A 349 -11.24 5.92 24.75
C LYS A 349 -11.30 7.43 24.65
N PHE A 350 -11.49 8.09 25.77
CA PHE A 350 -11.49 9.54 25.89
C PHE A 350 -10.36 9.95 26.83
N HIS A 351 -9.57 10.93 26.40
CA HIS A 351 -8.51 11.55 27.20
C HIS A 351 -8.87 13.01 27.42
N PHE A 352 -9.03 13.39 28.67
CA PHE A 352 -9.45 14.73 29.06
C PHE A 352 -8.22 15.54 29.47
N LEU A 353 -7.97 16.64 28.79
CA LEU A 353 -6.78 17.48 28.93
C LEU A 353 -7.19 18.92 29.20
N ASP A 354 -6.39 19.65 29.98
CA ASP A 354 -6.64 21.08 30.22
C ASP A 354 -6.53 21.89 28.91
N ALA A 355 -5.60 21.50 28.02
CA ALA A 355 -5.50 22.00 26.66
C ALA A 355 -4.81 20.96 25.74
N LEU A 356 -5.15 20.95 24.44
CA LEU A 356 -4.44 20.11 23.47
C LEU A 356 -3.06 20.70 23.12
N PRO A 357 -1.97 19.91 23.09
CA PRO A 357 -0.66 20.39 22.70
C PRO A 357 -0.67 20.80 21.23
N LEU A 358 0.01 21.91 20.92
CA LEU A 358 0.10 22.48 19.58
C LEU A 358 1.55 22.47 19.09
N THR A 359 1.75 22.09 17.84
CA THR A 359 3.00 22.28 17.09
C THR A 359 3.32 23.78 16.94
N ALA A 360 4.56 24.11 16.60
CA ALA A 360 4.99 25.49 16.30
C ALA A 360 4.19 26.17 15.16
N ASN A 361 3.46 25.39 14.36
CA ASN A 361 2.55 25.85 13.31
C ASN A 361 1.07 25.96 13.77
N GLY A 362 0.81 25.92 15.08
CA GLY A 362 -0.52 26.00 15.68
C GLY A 362 -1.42 24.78 15.40
N LYS A 363 -0.92 23.73 14.74
CA LYS A 363 -1.62 22.45 14.53
C LYS A 363 -1.54 21.59 15.77
N VAL A 364 -2.62 20.86 16.10
CA VAL A 364 -2.62 19.91 17.21
C VAL A 364 -1.45 18.94 17.02
N ASP A 365 -0.60 18.85 18.02
CA ASP A 365 0.57 17.97 18.01
C ASP A 365 0.13 16.53 18.24
N LYS A 366 -0.24 15.88 17.13
CA LYS A 366 -0.66 14.47 17.11
C LYS A 366 0.43 13.54 17.66
N ARG A 367 1.72 13.92 17.59
CA ARG A 367 2.82 13.11 18.13
C ARG A 367 2.89 13.19 19.65
N ALA A 368 2.80 14.40 20.21
CA ALA A 368 2.74 14.60 21.66
C ALA A 368 1.54 13.86 22.27
N LEU A 369 0.35 13.99 21.67
CA LEU A 369 -0.84 13.27 22.12
C LEU A 369 -0.70 11.73 22.04
N THR A 370 -0.02 11.23 21.00
CA THR A 370 0.23 9.78 20.87
C THR A 370 1.21 9.28 21.94
N ALA A 371 2.20 10.09 22.33
CA ALA A 371 3.14 9.76 23.40
C ALA A 371 2.45 9.75 24.78
N MET A 372 1.64 10.76 25.09
CA MET A 372 0.89 10.85 26.35
C MET A 372 -0.04 9.64 26.55
N ALA A 373 -0.76 9.24 25.50
CA ALA A 373 -1.62 8.06 25.55
C ALA A 373 -0.84 6.73 25.58
N ALA A 374 0.45 6.72 25.21
CA ALA A 374 1.31 5.55 25.35
C ALA A 374 1.89 5.43 26.78
N GLU A 375 2.17 6.55 27.45
CA GLU A 375 2.65 6.61 28.83
C GLU A 375 1.56 6.19 29.84
N GLU A 376 0.32 6.63 29.66
CA GLU A 376 -0.85 6.18 30.46
C GLU A 376 -1.08 4.65 30.41
N VAL A 377 -0.66 4.00 29.32
CA VAL A 377 -0.76 2.55 29.15
C VAL A 377 0.40 1.81 29.85
N ALA A 378 1.54 2.49 30.06
CA ALA A 378 2.70 1.93 30.74
C ALA A 378 2.56 1.97 32.28
N GLU A 379 1.94 3.02 32.84
CA GLU A 379 1.75 3.15 34.30
C GLU A 379 0.72 2.17 34.90
N LYS A 380 -0.14 1.54 34.10
CA LYS A 380 -1.19 0.62 34.58
C LYS A 380 -0.78 -0.86 34.70
N LYS A 381 0.50 -1.22 34.56
CA LYS A 381 0.98 -2.58 34.88
C LYS A 381 1.48 -2.63 36.34
N PRO A 382 0.93 -3.49 37.22
CA PRO A 382 1.48 -3.65 38.56
C PRO A 382 2.85 -4.32 38.49
N VAL A 383 3.82 -3.75 39.21
CA VAL A 383 5.16 -4.28 39.41
C VAL A 383 5.09 -5.42 40.42
N ALA A 384 5.55 -6.61 40.03
CA ALA A 384 5.85 -7.70 40.96
C ALA A 384 7.36 -7.73 41.19
N ASP A 385 7.75 -7.56 42.46
CA ASP A 385 9.14 -7.64 42.93
C ASP A 385 9.77 -8.99 42.60
N VAL A 386 10.96 -8.96 42.00
CA VAL A 386 11.89 -10.09 42.02
C VAL A 386 13.25 -9.57 42.47
N THR A 387 13.65 -10.06 43.63
CA THR A 387 14.91 -9.78 44.33
C THR A 387 16.10 -10.32 43.54
N VAL A 388 17.07 -9.43 43.33
CA VAL A 388 18.38 -9.74 42.74
C VAL A 388 19.27 -10.39 43.80
N ILE A 389 19.89 -11.52 43.48
CA ILE A 389 21.08 -12.01 44.17
C ILE A 389 22.26 -11.82 43.22
N GLU A 390 23.10 -10.85 43.55
CA GLU A 390 24.42 -10.65 42.96
C GLU A 390 25.38 -11.74 43.47
N THR A 391 26.20 -12.29 42.57
CA THR A 391 27.59 -12.65 42.90
C THR A 391 28.45 -12.33 41.70
N GLY A 392 29.43 -11.44 41.92
CA GLY A 392 30.34 -10.95 40.88
C GLY A 392 31.62 -11.77 40.76
N SER A 393 32.36 -11.50 39.69
CA SER A 393 33.81 -11.29 39.72
C SER A 393 34.27 -10.81 38.34
N LYS A 394 35.09 -9.75 38.35
CA LYS A 394 35.85 -9.19 37.23
C LYS A 394 37.26 -9.81 37.26
N GLU A 395 37.84 -10.08 36.09
CA GLU A 395 39.29 -10.06 35.77
C GLU A 395 39.41 -10.48 34.28
N SER A 396 39.69 -9.59 33.31
CA SER A 396 40.96 -8.98 32.87
C SER A 396 41.97 -9.93 32.21
N LEU A 397 42.04 -9.80 30.87
CA LEU A 397 43.22 -9.70 29.99
C LEU A 397 44.42 -10.69 30.09
N ALA A 398 44.71 -11.28 28.91
CA ALA A 398 46.00 -11.25 28.19
C ALA A 398 46.72 -12.59 27.92
N THR A 399 46.88 -12.89 26.61
CA THR A 399 48.05 -13.45 25.88
C THR A 399 48.92 -14.57 26.51
N CYS A 400 49.16 -15.66 25.76
CA CYS A 400 50.39 -15.85 24.96
C CYS A 400 50.40 -17.19 24.20
N SER A 401 51.12 -17.20 23.09
CA SER A 401 51.35 -18.20 22.04
C SER A 401 52.40 -19.29 22.38
N GLN A 402 52.32 -20.46 21.71
CA GLN A 402 53.42 -21.31 21.18
C GLN A 402 52.81 -22.55 20.45
N GLN A 403 52.88 -22.66 19.11
CA GLN A 403 53.93 -23.27 18.26
C GLN A 403 54.14 -24.80 18.41
N SER A 404 53.74 -25.59 17.40
CA SER A 404 54.63 -26.40 16.54
C SER A 404 53.88 -27.37 15.60
N THR A 405 54.24 -27.31 14.31
CA THR A 405 53.85 -28.02 13.07
C THR A 405 54.50 -29.42 12.92
N PRO A 406 54.54 -30.09 11.72
CA PRO A 406 53.51 -30.48 10.73
C PRO A 406 53.65 -31.96 10.25
N ILE A 407 52.69 -32.51 9.48
CA ILE A 407 52.99 -33.49 8.41
C ILE A 407 52.09 -33.20 7.19
N ASP A 408 52.76 -33.02 6.05
CA ASP A 408 52.27 -32.81 4.68
C ASP A 408 51.67 -34.08 4.05
N GLU A 409 50.71 -33.94 3.12
CA GLU A 409 50.93 -34.35 1.71
C GLU A 409 49.85 -33.81 0.73
N LYS A 410 50.35 -32.96 -0.17
CA LYS A 410 49.95 -32.44 -1.49
C LYS A 410 48.89 -33.26 -2.28
N SER A 411 47.98 -32.66 -3.05
CA SER A 411 48.28 -31.86 -4.25
C SER A 411 47.12 -31.01 -4.78
N GLN A 412 47.41 -29.72 -5.03
CA GLN A 412 47.17 -28.85 -6.21
C GLN A 412 45.82 -28.90 -6.97
N SER A 413 45.28 -27.82 -7.54
CA SER A 413 45.34 -26.36 -7.39
C SER A 413 44.47 -25.81 -8.52
N SER A 414 43.60 -24.85 -8.24
CA SER A 414 43.31 -23.75 -9.18
C SER A 414 42.56 -22.67 -8.41
N ALA A 415 43.35 -21.72 -7.92
CA ALA A 415 42.88 -20.49 -7.31
C ALA A 415 42.39 -19.52 -8.39
N SER A 416 41.27 -18.85 -8.12
CA SER A 416 41.10 -17.45 -8.49
C SER A 416 40.51 -16.73 -7.29
N SER A 417 41.37 -15.91 -6.69
CA SER A 417 41.15 -14.91 -5.65
C SER A 417 39.72 -14.39 -5.51
N PHE A 418 39.13 -14.57 -4.34
CA PHE A 418 38.25 -13.57 -3.75
C PHE A 418 38.79 -13.27 -2.35
N THR A 419 39.34 -12.07 -2.23
CA THR A 419 39.61 -11.39 -0.95
C THR A 419 38.38 -11.45 -0.06
N GLU A 420 38.57 -11.99 1.13
CA GLU A 420 37.70 -11.73 2.27
C GLU A 420 37.70 -10.22 2.53
N VAL A 421 36.61 -9.57 2.14
CA VAL A 421 36.17 -8.32 2.74
C VAL A 421 34.80 -8.63 3.30
N ASP A 422 34.67 -8.50 4.61
CA ASP A 422 33.43 -8.50 5.37
C ASP A 422 32.62 -7.25 4.95
N GLU A 423 32.10 -7.26 3.72
CA GLU A 423 31.22 -6.24 3.18
C GLU A 423 29.89 -6.37 3.90
N LYS A 424 29.66 -5.47 4.87
CA LYS A 424 28.36 -5.24 5.48
C LYS A 424 27.30 -5.23 4.37
N LEU A 425 26.36 -6.16 4.45
CA LEU A 425 25.42 -6.48 3.38
C LEU A 425 24.53 -5.26 3.03
N ASP A 426 24.96 -4.45 2.06
CA ASP A 426 24.28 -3.20 1.67
C ASP A 426 23.04 -3.51 0.83
N LEU A 427 21.90 -3.56 1.51
CA LEU A 427 20.60 -3.80 0.90
C LEU A 427 20.03 -2.57 0.19
N ASP A 428 20.57 -1.38 0.46
CA ASP A 428 20.14 -0.10 -0.08
C ASP A 428 20.99 0.37 -1.27
N ARG A 429 21.89 -0.49 -1.77
CA ARG A 429 22.61 -0.27 -3.02
C ARG A 429 21.66 -0.10 -4.21
N GLU A 430 21.93 0.89 -5.07
CA GLU A 430 21.14 1.11 -6.28
C GLU A 430 21.13 -0.13 -7.20
N ILE A 431 19.94 -0.45 -7.71
CA ILE A 431 19.71 -1.64 -8.53
C ILE A 431 19.65 -1.27 -10.01
N PRO A 432 20.07 -2.16 -10.92
CA PRO A 432 20.07 -1.84 -12.34
C PRO A 432 18.67 -1.54 -12.86
N GLY A 433 18.64 -0.83 -14.00
CA GLY A 433 17.42 -0.61 -14.77
C GLY A 433 16.74 -1.92 -15.18
N LYS A 434 15.51 -1.81 -15.68
CA LYS A 434 14.76 -2.98 -16.17
C LYS A 434 15.36 -3.44 -17.50
N ALA A 435 15.53 -4.75 -17.67
CA ALA A 435 16.25 -5.34 -18.80
C ALA A 435 15.56 -5.14 -20.17
N LEU A 436 14.22 -5.03 -20.18
CA LEU A 436 13.44 -4.88 -21.42
C LEU A 436 12.80 -3.50 -21.52
N ALA A 437 12.71 -3.00 -22.76
CA ALA A 437 11.97 -1.80 -23.10
C ALA A 437 10.47 -1.94 -22.74
N ARG A 438 9.83 -0.80 -22.45
CA ARG A 438 8.46 -0.73 -21.90
C ARG A 438 7.41 -1.56 -22.65
N PRO A 439 7.31 -1.56 -24.00
CA PRO A 439 6.28 -2.33 -24.71
C PRO A 439 6.50 -3.85 -24.57
N TYR A 440 7.71 -4.35 -24.85
CA TYR A 440 8.06 -5.76 -24.73
C TYR A 440 7.90 -6.28 -23.30
N ARG A 441 8.25 -5.47 -22.31
CA ARG A 441 8.06 -5.80 -20.88
C ARG A 441 6.58 -5.98 -20.52
N GLY A 442 5.69 -5.19 -21.11
CA GLY A 442 4.24 -5.34 -20.95
C GLY A 442 3.75 -6.67 -21.52
N ILE A 443 4.22 -7.04 -22.70
CA ILE A 443 3.87 -8.32 -23.34
C ILE A 443 4.35 -9.49 -22.48
N VAL A 444 5.63 -9.53 -22.12
CA VAL A 444 6.23 -10.68 -21.42
C VAL A 444 5.68 -10.88 -20.01
N HIS A 445 5.61 -9.81 -19.21
CA HIS A 445 5.33 -9.90 -17.77
C HIS A 445 3.91 -9.50 -17.37
N ARG A 446 3.09 -8.96 -18.28
CA ARG A 446 1.67 -8.72 -18.01
C ARG A 446 0.78 -9.59 -18.89
N ILE A 447 0.96 -9.59 -20.20
CA ILE A 447 0.05 -10.33 -21.10
C ILE A 447 0.37 -11.83 -21.04
N ALA A 448 1.60 -12.21 -21.33
CA ALA A 448 2.08 -13.59 -21.38
C ALA A 448 2.50 -14.13 -20.00
N ILE A 449 1.72 -13.87 -18.94
CA ILE A 449 1.91 -14.57 -17.65
C ILE A 449 1.49 -16.03 -17.78
N VAL A 450 2.07 -16.94 -16.99
CA VAL A 450 1.87 -18.40 -17.15
C VAL A 450 0.40 -18.80 -17.08
N TYR A 451 -0.37 -18.22 -16.15
CA TYR A 451 -1.81 -18.43 -16.06
C TYR A 451 -2.51 -18.15 -17.40
N ARG A 452 -2.26 -16.97 -17.99
CA ARG A 452 -2.84 -16.58 -19.30
C ARG A 452 -2.32 -17.44 -20.44
N ARG A 453 -1.06 -17.88 -20.40
CA ARG A 453 -0.52 -18.80 -21.41
C ARG A 453 -1.25 -20.13 -21.39
N LEU A 454 -1.42 -20.74 -20.21
CA LEU A 454 -2.14 -22.01 -20.09
C LEU A 454 -3.60 -21.87 -20.52
N PHE A 455 -4.25 -20.77 -20.14
CA PHE A 455 -5.58 -20.41 -20.64
C PHE A 455 -5.61 -20.34 -22.17
N THR A 456 -4.69 -19.59 -22.79
CA THR A 456 -4.60 -19.44 -24.24
C THR A 456 -4.27 -20.76 -24.92
N ILE A 457 -3.41 -21.61 -24.34
CA ILE A 457 -3.08 -22.93 -24.89
C ILE A 457 -4.33 -23.80 -24.97
N VAL A 458 -5.15 -23.84 -23.92
CA VAL A 458 -6.45 -24.55 -23.97
C VAL A 458 -7.34 -23.96 -25.06
N GLY A 459 -7.39 -22.63 -25.19
CA GLY A 459 -8.10 -21.97 -26.29
C GLY A 459 -7.59 -22.40 -27.67
N LEU A 460 -6.27 -22.45 -27.88
CA LEU A 460 -5.65 -22.87 -29.15
C LEU A 460 -5.97 -24.32 -29.51
N PHE A 461 -5.98 -25.24 -28.53
CA PHE A 461 -6.43 -26.62 -28.77
C PHE A 461 -7.89 -26.67 -29.23
N ASN A 462 -8.76 -25.85 -28.65
CA ASN A 462 -10.16 -25.76 -29.06
C ASN A 462 -10.33 -25.10 -30.44
N ILE A 463 -9.51 -24.10 -30.78
CA ILE A 463 -9.48 -23.52 -32.14
C ILE A 463 -9.00 -24.56 -33.16
N ALA A 464 -7.97 -25.34 -32.83
CA ALA A 464 -7.51 -26.43 -33.69
C ALA A 464 -8.61 -27.49 -33.90
N ALA A 465 -9.41 -27.78 -32.86
CA ALA A 465 -10.58 -28.65 -32.99
C ALA A 465 -11.65 -28.05 -33.92
N VAL A 466 -11.92 -26.75 -33.85
CA VAL A 466 -12.80 -26.06 -34.81
C VAL A 466 -12.27 -26.19 -36.23
N ILE A 467 -10.98 -25.95 -36.45
CA ILE A 467 -10.34 -26.08 -37.78
C ILE A 467 -10.47 -27.52 -38.30
N ALA A 468 -10.22 -28.52 -37.45
CA ALA A 468 -10.39 -29.92 -37.84
C ALA A 468 -11.84 -30.23 -38.25
N LEU A 469 -12.84 -29.72 -37.51
CA LEU A 469 -14.26 -29.89 -37.83
C LEU A 469 -14.69 -29.17 -39.11
N LEU A 470 -14.02 -28.08 -39.49
CA LEU A 470 -14.27 -27.44 -40.80
C LEU A 470 -13.86 -28.36 -41.98
N PHE A 471 -12.86 -29.23 -41.78
CA PHE A 471 -12.44 -30.20 -42.81
C PHE A 471 -13.22 -31.52 -42.76
N THR A 472 -13.63 -31.98 -41.57
CA THR A 472 -14.32 -33.27 -41.40
C THR A 472 -15.84 -33.17 -41.36
N GLY A 473 -16.37 -31.94 -41.28
CA GLY A 473 -17.79 -31.64 -41.10
C GLY A 473 -18.19 -31.60 -39.62
N PHE A 474 -19.11 -30.69 -39.29
CA PHE A 474 -19.69 -30.65 -37.95
C PHE A 474 -20.66 -31.82 -37.78
N LYS A 475 -20.46 -32.61 -36.73
CA LYS A 475 -21.38 -33.65 -36.27
C LYS A 475 -21.76 -33.38 -34.83
N ARG A 476 -23.02 -33.64 -34.46
CA ARG A 476 -23.52 -33.41 -33.10
C ARG A 476 -22.70 -34.14 -32.03
N ASP A 477 -22.37 -35.41 -32.25
CA ASP A 477 -21.61 -36.22 -31.30
C ASP A 477 -20.20 -35.69 -31.04
N CYS A 478 -19.60 -35.02 -32.03
CA CYS A 478 -18.30 -34.38 -31.87
C CYS A 478 -18.39 -33.17 -30.93
N LEU A 479 -19.44 -32.35 -31.06
CA LEU A 479 -19.65 -31.17 -30.21
C LEU A 479 -19.92 -31.55 -28.75
N SER A 480 -20.74 -32.58 -28.52
CA SER A 480 -21.03 -33.09 -27.18
C SER A 480 -19.78 -33.70 -26.53
N THR A 481 -18.98 -34.46 -27.30
CA THR A 481 -17.73 -35.03 -26.82
C THR A 481 -16.69 -33.96 -26.48
N LEU A 482 -16.54 -32.91 -27.31
CA LEU A 482 -15.64 -31.79 -27.04
C LEU A 482 -16.05 -31.00 -25.79
N THR A 483 -17.36 -30.85 -25.55
CA THR A 483 -17.90 -30.27 -24.32
C THR A 483 -17.48 -31.11 -23.10
N ALA A 484 -17.66 -32.43 -23.17
CA ALA A 484 -17.31 -33.35 -22.08
C ALA A 484 -15.80 -33.38 -21.80
N ILE A 485 -14.94 -33.37 -22.83
CA ILE A 485 -13.48 -33.32 -22.70
C ILE A 485 -13.03 -32.04 -21.98
N ASN A 486 -13.58 -30.89 -22.35
CA ASN A 486 -13.23 -29.64 -21.67
C ASN A 486 -13.74 -29.61 -20.22
N LEU A 487 -14.93 -30.15 -19.97
CA LEU A 487 -15.49 -30.23 -18.61
C LEU A 487 -14.63 -31.10 -17.69
N ILE A 488 -14.22 -32.30 -18.13
CA ILE A 488 -13.38 -33.18 -17.32
C ILE A 488 -12.00 -32.57 -17.06
N VAL A 489 -11.38 -31.92 -18.05
CA VAL A 489 -10.10 -31.22 -17.88
C VAL A 489 -10.25 -30.09 -16.85
N ALA A 490 -11.35 -29.34 -16.91
CA ALA A 490 -11.62 -28.29 -15.94
C ALA A 490 -11.74 -28.86 -14.51
N VAL A 491 -12.45 -29.97 -14.33
CA VAL A 491 -12.63 -30.61 -13.01
C VAL A 491 -11.32 -31.20 -12.48
N LEU A 492 -10.61 -31.99 -13.28
CA LEU A 492 -9.38 -32.67 -12.87
C LEU A 492 -8.28 -31.68 -12.48
N ALA A 493 -8.20 -30.53 -13.15
CA ALA A 493 -7.17 -29.53 -12.88
C ALA A 493 -7.23 -28.91 -11.47
N ARG A 494 -8.32 -29.13 -10.72
CA ARG A 494 -8.52 -28.62 -9.35
C ARG A 494 -8.49 -29.71 -8.28
N GLN A 495 -8.18 -30.95 -8.64
CA GLN A 495 -8.20 -32.08 -7.72
C GLN A 495 -6.91 -32.20 -6.91
N ASP A 496 -7.06 -32.46 -5.61
CA ASP A 496 -5.95 -32.46 -4.66
C ASP A 496 -4.87 -33.50 -5.02
N PHE A 497 -5.27 -34.71 -5.44
CA PHE A 497 -4.35 -35.75 -5.90
C PHE A 497 -3.63 -35.38 -7.20
N VAL A 498 -4.34 -34.76 -8.15
CA VAL A 498 -3.74 -34.32 -9.43
C VAL A 498 -2.73 -33.21 -9.17
N ILE A 499 -3.07 -32.25 -8.32
CA ILE A 499 -2.16 -31.18 -7.91
C ILE A 499 -0.92 -31.79 -7.24
N ASN A 500 -1.09 -32.71 -6.29
CA ASN A 500 0.04 -33.37 -5.63
C ASN A 500 0.91 -34.16 -6.61
N ALA A 501 0.33 -34.90 -7.54
CA ALA A 501 1.08 -35.63 -8.58
C ALA A 501 1.90 -34.68 -9.46
N LEU A 502 1.30 -33.57 -9.90
CA LEU A 502 2.01 -32.56 -10.71
C LEU A 502 3.14 -31.88 -9.93
N TYR A 503 2.92 -31.56 -8.65
CA TYR A 503 3.98 -31.04 -7.78
C TYR A 503 5.08 -32.08 -7.53
N ALA A 504 4.74 -33.36 -7.35
CA ALA A 504 5.73 -34.41 -7.22
C ALA A 504 6.61 -34.52 -8.47
N ILE A 505 6.02 -34.47 -9.67
CA ILE A 505 6.77 -34.51 -10.93
C ILE A 505 7.65 -33.26 -11.09
N THR A 506 7.09 -32.07 -10.86
CA THR A 506 7.78 -30.80 -11.16
C THR A 506 8.77 -30.37 -10.08
N CYS A 507 8.53 -30.72 -8.81
CA CYS A 507 9.38 -30.30 -7.69
C CYS A 507 10.43 -31.33 -7.31
N ASN A 508 10.35 -32.58 -7.81
CA ASN A 508 11.41 -33.58 -7.63
C ASN A 508 12.39 -33.61 -8.82
N VAL A 509 12.44 -32.57 -9.64
CA VAL A 509 13.45 -32.47 -10.71
C VAL A 509 14.86 -32.39 -10.10
N PRO A 510 15.86 -33.10 -10.67
CA PRO A 510 17.22 -33.10 -10.12
C PRO A 510 17.81 -31.69 -10.08
N LYS A 511 18.48 -31.33 -8.97
CA LYS A 511 19.16 -30.03 -8.82
C LYS A 511 20.31 -29.83 -9.83
N SER A 512 20.82 -30.93 -10.41
CA SER A 512 21.81 -30.93 -11.50
C SER A 512 21.25 -30.47 -12.84
N TRP A 513 19.93 -30.45 -13.04
CA TRP A 513 19.34 -30.00 -14.30
C TRP A 513 19.58 -28.50 -14.52
N PRO A 514 19.67 -28.07 -15.80
CA PRO A 514 19.82 -26.67 -16.16
C PRO A 514 18.80 -25.80 -15.43
N LEU A 515 19.26 -24.69 -14.84
CA LEU A 515 18.42 -23.80 -14.05
C LEU A 515 17.21 -23.28 -14.85
N ALA A 516 17.33 -23.15 -16.18
CA ALA A 516 16.22 -22.77 -17.05
C ALA A 516 15.02 -23.73 -16.94
N ILE A 517 15.26 -25.05 -16.85
CA ILE A 517 14.21 -26.07 -16.69
C ILE A 517 13.62 -25.98 -15.29
N ARG A 518 14.46 -25.96 -14.25
CA ARG A 518 14.02 -25.85 -12.84
C ARG A 518 13.16 -24.60 -12.60
N LYS A 519 13.54 -23.46 -13.19
CA LYS A 519 12.77 -22.21 -13.15
C LYS A 519 11.37 -22.36 -13.75
N ARG A 520 11.18 -23.19 -14.77
CA ARG A 520 9.89 -23.46 -15.42
C ARG A 520 9.04 -24.41 -14.59
N CYS A 521 9.63 -25.49 -14.09
CA CYS A 521 8.97 -26.44 -13.20
C CYS A 521 8.40 -25.75 -11.94
N ALA A 522 9.14 -24.80 -11.37
CA ALA A 522 8.69 -24.00 -10.23
C ALA A 522 7.45 -23.12 -10.50
N LYS A 523 7.00 -22.94 -11.75
CA LYS A 523 5.77 -22.17 -12.08
C LYS A 523 4.49 -23.02 -12.04
N ILE A 524 4.54 -24.24 -11.50
CA ILE A 524 3.40 -25.17 -11.43
C ILE A 524 2.17 -24.59 -10.73
N TYR A 525 2.34 -23.68 -9.76
CA TYR A 525 1.22 -23.04 -9.05
C TYR A 525 0.32 -22.16 -9.95
N HIS A 526 0.71 -21.87 -11.20
CA HIS A 526 -0.13 -21.17 -12.17
C HIS A 526 -1.06 -22.08 -12.98
N PHE A 527 -1.17 -23.37 -12.63
CA PHE A 527 -1.98 -24.36 -13.34
C PHE A 527 -3.49 -24.03 -13.41
N GLY A 528 -3.98 -23.13 -12.55
CA GLY A 528 -5.37 -22.65 -12.57
C GLY A 528 -5.84 -22.08 -13.92
N GLY A 529 -4.92 -21.64 -14.79
CA GLY A 529 -5.27 -21.20 -16.15
C GLY A 529 -5.90 -22.30 -17.02
N VAL A 530 -5.50 -23.56 -16.79
CA VAL A 530 -6.09 -24.73 -17.47
C VAL A 530 -7.54 -24.92 -17.08
N HIS A 531 -7.85 -24.83 -15.77
CA HIS A 531 -9.21 -24.94 -15.26
C HIS A 531 -10.14 -23.91 -15.89
N SER A 532 -9.76 -22.62 -15.86
CA SER A 532 -10.59 -21.55 -16.40
C SER A 532 -10.72 -21.62 -17.93
N GLY A 533 -9.64 -21.94 -18.64
CA GLY A 533 -9.66 -22.10 -20.10
C GLY A 533 -10.57 -23.23 -20.54
N ALA A 534 -10.49 -24.38 -19.85
CA ALA A 534 -11.30 -25.55 -20.16
C ALA A 534 -12.78 -25.32 -19.76
N ALA A 535 -13.06 -24.69 -18.62
CA ALA A 535 -14.44 -24.38 -18.21
C ALA A 535 -15.15 -23.44 -19.20
N ILE A 536 -14.48 -22.37 -19.65
CA ILE A 536 -15.04 -21.45 -20.65
C ILE A 536 -15.23 -22.16 -21.99
N SER A 537 -14.26 -22.99 -22.41
CA SER A 537 -14.36 -23.75 -23.65
C SER A 537 -15.51 -24.76 -23.61
N ALA A 538 -15.74 -25.44 -22.47
CA ALA A 538 -16.88 -26.33 -22.29
C ALA A 538 -18.22 -25.60 -22.46
N GLY A 539 -18.38 -24.44 -21.82
CA GLY A 539 -19.57 -23.60 -21.99
C GLY A 539 -19.76 -23.11 -23.43
N ALA A 540 -18.68 -22.76 -24.12
CA ALA A 540 -18.71 -22.32 -25.51
C ALA A 540 -19.14 -23.46 -26.46
N TRP A 541 -18.60 -24.67 -26.29
CA TRP A 541 -19.02 -25.83 -27.07
C TRP A 541 -20.47 -26.23 -26.82
N LEU A 542 -20.93 -26.16 -25.57
CA LEU A 542 -22.33 -26.41 -25.23
C LEU A 542 -23.26 -25.41 -25.92
N LEU A 543 -22.92 -24.12 -25.87
CA LEU A 543 -23.67 -23.06 -26.55
C LEU A 543 -23.66 -23.27 -28.08
N ALA A 544 -22.49 -23.57 -28.65
CA ALA A 544 -22.35 -23.84 -30.09
C ALA A 544 -23.19 -25.06 -30.52
N SER A 545 -23.24 -26.11 -29.70
CA SER A 545 -24.11 -27.28 -29.94
C SER A 545 -25.59 -26.89 -29.98
N ASN A 546 -26.04 -26.07 -29.02
CA ASN A 546 -27.43 -25.63 -28.97
C ASN A 546 -27.81 -24.72 -30.15
N ILE A 547 -26.94 -23.77 -30.50
CA ILE A 547 -27.15 -22.92 -31.67
C ILE A 547 -27.19 -23.77 -32.95
N SER A 548 -26.26 -24.72 -33.09
CA SER A 548 -26.20 -25.59 -34.26
C SER A 548 -27.46 -26.44 -34.40
N ASP A 549 -28.03 -26.93 -33.29
CA ASP A 549 -29.30 -27.66 -33.31
C ASP A 549 -30.47 -26.79 -33.78
N GLU A 550 -30.56 -25.53 -33.36
CA GLU A 550 -31.60 -24.61 -33.83
C GLU A 550 -31.43 -24.22 -35.30
N VAL A 551 -30.19 -23.95 -35.73
CA VAL A 551 -29.89 -23.67 -37.14
C VAL A 551 -30.25 -24.86 -38.01
N CYS A 552 -29.83 -26.07 -37.64
CA CYS A 552 -30.10 -27.27 -38.41
C CYS A 552 -31.59 -27.64 -38.46
N LEU A 553 -32.37 -27.26 -37.44
CA LEU A 553 -33.83 -27.39 -37.46
C LEU A 553 -34.46 -26.44 -38.48
N LEU A 554 -33.95 -25.20 -38.60
CA LEU A 554 -34.45 -24.19 -39.53
C LEU A 554 -33.99 -24.40 -40.98
N THR A 555 -32.79 -24.97 -41.18
CA THR A 555 -32.18 -25.16 -42.51
C THR A 555 -32.22 -26.60 -43.01
N GLU A 556 -32.89 -27.51 -42.28
CA GLU A 556 -33.06 -28.92 -42.63
C GLU A 556 -31.74 -29.65 -42.96
N CYS A 557 -30.74 -29.53 -42.07
CA CYS A 557 -29.41 -30.11 -42.33
C CYS A 557 -29.46 -31.65 -42.42
N PRO A 558 -29.04 -32.26 -43.54
CA PRO A 558 -29.08 -33.70 -43.72
C PRO A 558 -28.10 -34.41 -42.77
N GLY A 559 -28.57 -35.44 -42.08
CA GLY A 559 -27.74 -36.27 -41.19
C GLY A 559 -27.41 -35.67 -39.83
N TRP A 560 -28.02 -34.54 -39.43
CA TRP A 560 -27.80 -33.93 -38.12
C TRP A 560 -28.45 -34.70 -36.95
N GLY A 561 -29.45 -35.54 -37.24
CA GLY A 561 -30.11 -36.45 -36.30
C GLY A 561 -31.25 -35.80 -35.50
N TYR A 562 -32.09 -36.62 -34.87
CA TYR A 562 -33.19 -36.17 -34.01
C TYR A 562 -32.70 -35.81 -32.61
N ARG A 563 -33.33 -34.82 -31.96
CA ARG A 563 -33.05 -34.45 -30.55
C ARG A 563 -34.38 -34.15 -29.85
N SER A 564 -34.65 -34.85 -28.75
CA SER A 564 -35.90 -34.67 -28.00
C SER A 564 -36.02 -33.29 -27.36
N THR A 565 -37.25 -32.84 -27.13
CA THR A 565 -37.55 -31.58 -26.43
C THR A 565 -36.94 -31.57 -25.03
N ALA A 566 -36.96 -32.70 -24.32
CA ALA A 566 -36.34 -32.83 -23.00
C ALA A 566 -34.83 -32.55 -23.05
N SER A 567 -34.12 -33.14 -24.03
CA SER A 567 -32.68 -32.92 -24.27
C SER A 567 -32.36 -31.47 -24.60
N LYS A 568 -33.21 -30.79 -25.39
CA LYS A 568 -33.05 -29.35 -25.67
C LYS A 568 -33.20 -28.48 -24.42
N VAL A 569 -34.25 -28.72 -23.63
CA VAL A 569 -34.54 -27.96 -22.41
C VAL A 569 -33.39 -28.07 -21.41
N VAL A 570 -32.93 -29.29 -21.12
CA VAL A 570 -31.82 -29.52 -20.18
C VAL A 570 -30.54 -28.82 -20.65
N SER A 571 -30.24 -28.87 -21.95
CA SER A 571 -29.05 -28.25 -22.53
C SER A 571 -29.06 -26.72 -22.48
N TRP A 572 -30.22 -26.08 -22.70
CA TRP A 572 -30.35 -24.64 -22.55
C TRP A 572 -30.28 -24.20 -21.08
N ILE A 573 -30.84 -24.98 -20.15
CA ILE A 573 -30.66 -24.75 -18.71
C ILE A 573 -29.18 -24.81 -18.34
N LEU A 574 -28.46 -25.86 -18.78
CA LEU A 574 -27.02 -26.00 -18.56
C LEU A 574 -26.23 -24.81 -19.11
N THR A 575 -26.61 -24.30 -20.29
CA THR A 575 -25.99 -23.11 -20.91
C THR A 575 -26.20 -21.85 -20.07
N GLY A 576 -27.43 -21.65 -19.56
CA GLY A 576 -27.75 -20.56 -18.66
C GLY A 576 -26.94 -20.62 -17.36
N LEU A 577 -26.87 -21.79 -16.72
CA LEU A 577 -26.09 -22.01 -15.50
C LEU A 577 -24.59 -21.79 -15.72
N PHE A 578 -24.04 -22.23 -16.85
CA PHE A 578 -22.66 -21.94 -17.25
C PHE A 578 -22.42 -20.44 -17.39
N THR A 579 -23.33 -19.73 -18.06
CA THR A 579 -23.23 -18.28 -18.29
C THR A 579 -23.23 -17.51 -16.97
N VAL A 580 -24.12 -17.87 -16.04
CA VAL A 580 -24.16 -17.30 -14.68
C VAL A 580 -22.86 -17.58 -13.94
N THR A 581 -22.35 -18.82 -14.00
CA THR A 581 -21.11 -19.20 -13.32
C THR A 581 -19.91 -18.39 -13.86
N VAL A 582 -19.81 -18.22 -15.18
CA VAL A 582 -18.76 -17.40 -15.82
C VAL A 582 -18.88 -15.92 -15.45
N ALA A 583 -20.10 -15.37 -15.40
CA ALA A 583 -20.33 -14.00 -14.98
C ALA A 583 -19.90 -13.76 -13.53
N LEU A 584 -20.27 -14.65 -12.61
CA LEU A 584 -19.86 -14.57 -11.20
C LEU A 584 -18.35 -14.80 -11.01
N ALA A 585 -17.73 -15.59 -11.88
CA ALA A 585 -16.29 -15.83 -11.88
C ALA A 585 -15.47 -14.63 -12.41
N TYR A 586 -16.11 -13.62 -13.00
CA TYR A 586 -15.41 -12.48 -13.59
C TYR A 586 -14.56 -11.75 -12.52
N PRO A 587 -13.27 -11.44 -12.78
CA PRO A 587 -12.33 -11.07 -11.72
C PRO A 587 -12.74 -9.87 -10.86
N THR A 588 -13.37 -8.84 -11.43
CA THR A 588 -13.84 -7.69 -10.65
C THR A 588 -15.03 -8.04 -9.78
N PHE A 589 -15.99 -8.80 -10.31
CA PHE A 589 -17.18 -9.21 -9.57
C PHE A 589 -16.80 -10.16 -8.42
N ARG A 590 -16.01 -11.18 -8.73
CA ARG A 590 -15.54 -12.17 -7.76
C ARG A 590 -14.76 -11.55 -6.61
N LYS A 591 -13.93 -10.54 -6.87
CA LYS A 591 -13.18 -9.83 -5.81
C LYS A 591 -14.08 -9.04 -4.87
N GLN A 592 -15.20 -8.52 -5.38
CA GLN A 592 -16.17 -7.76 -4.57
C GLN A 592 -17.12 -8.69 -3.82
N HIS A 593 -17.53 -9.80 -4.43
CA HIS A 593 -18.56 -10.71 -3.92
C HIS A 593 -18.03 -12.15 -3.80
N HIS A 594 -16.91 -12.33 -3.10
CA HIS A 594 -16.20 -13.61 -3.01
C HIS A 594 -17.08 -14.74 -2.45
N ASP A 595 -17.79 -14.50 -1.34
CA ASP A 595 -18.60 -15.52 -0.68
C ASP A 595 -19.82 -15.94 -1.52
N LEU A 596 -20.41 -14.98 -2.25
CA LEU A 596 -21.49 -15.27 -3.19
C LEU A 596 -21.00 -16.16 -4.33
N PHE A 597 -19.83 -15.83 -4.90
CA PHE A 597 -19.20 -16.65 -5.92
C PHE A 597 -18.92 -18.08 -5.41
N GLU A 598 -18.32 -18.23 -4.22
CA GLU A 598 -18.00 -19.56 -3.69
C GLU A 598 -19.26 -20.42 -3.46
N ARG A 599 -20.33 -19.82 -2.92
CA ARG A 599 -21.61 -20.51 -2.70
C ARG A 599 -22.27 -20.88 -4.02
N ALA A 600 -22.35 -19.93 -4.96
CA ALA A 600 -22.97 -20.15 -6.25
C ALA A 600 -22.21 -21.21 -7.05
N HIS A 601 -20.89 -21.09 -7.20
CA HIS A 601 -20.06 -22.05 -7.93
C HIS A 601 -20.18 -23.47 -7.35
N ARG A 602 -20.33 -23.61 -6.02
CA ARG A 602 -20.52 -24.92 -5.39
C ARG A 602 -21.89 -25.51 -5.68
N PHE A 603 -22.96 -24.76 -5.39
CA PHE A 603 -24.32 -25.28 -5.54
C PHE A 603 -24.70 -25.46 -7.01
N VAL A 604 -24.45 -24.45 -7.84
CA VAL A 604 -24.68 -24.51 -9.28
C VAL A 604 -23.82 -25.61 -9.91
N GLY A 605 -22.58 -25.81 -9.45
CA GLY A 605 -21.74 -26.91 -9.92
C GLY A 605 -22.35 -28.30 -9.70
N TRP A 606 -22.96 -28.56 -8.54
CA TRP A 606 -23.66 -29.82 -8.28
C TRP A 606 -24.92 -29.97 -9.12
N THR A 607 -25.71 -28.90 -9.24
CA THR A 607 -26.90 -28.89 -10.11
C THR A 607 -26.51 -29.19 -11.56
N MET A 608 -25.46 -28.54 -12.07
CA MET A 608 -24.93 -28.78 -13.40
C MET A 608 -24.44 -30.21 -13.57
N LEU A 609 -23.75 -30.78 -12.59
CA LEU A 609 -23.30 -32.18 -12.65
C LEU A 609 -24.48 -33.15 -12.81
N GLY A 610 -25.55 -32.96 -12.03
CA GLY A 610 -26.77 -33.76 -12.16
C GLY A 610 -27.45 -33.58 -13.51
N LEU A 611 -27.56 -32.34 -13.99
CA LEU A 611 -28.13 -32.04 -15.31
C LEU A 611 -27.27 -32.59 -16.45
N PHE A 612 -25.94 -32.65 -16.32
CA PHE A 612 -25.07 -33.29 -17.30
C PHE A 612 -25.31 -34.80 -17.37
N TRP A 613 -25.58 -35.47 -16.25
CA TRP A 613 -25.95 -36.89 -16.26
C TRP A 613 -27.27 -37.12 -16.99
N VAL A 614 -28.28 -36.30 -16.69
CA VAL A 614 -29.55 -36.31 -17.42
C VAL A 614 -29.33 -36.08 -18.91
N GLN A 615 -28.51 -35.08 -19.27
CA GLN A 615 -28.21 -34.74 -20.65
C GLN A 615 -27.51 -35.88 -21.40
N VAL A 616 -26.57 -36.59 -20.78
CA VAL A 616 -25.88 -37.73 -21.39
C VAL A 616 -26.84 -38.90 -21.62
N VAL A 617 -27.70 -39.21 -20.65
CA VAL A 617 -28.70 -40.29 -20.79
C VAL A 617 -29.72 -39.96 -21.88
N LEU A 618 -30.24 -38.72 -21.90
CA LEU A 618 -31.15 -38.27 -22.93
C LEU A 618 -30.51 -38.28 -24.32
N ALA A 619 -29.24 -37.85 -24.43
CA ALA A 619 -28.52 -37.89 -25.70
C ALA A 619 -28.27 -39.33 -26.21
N ALA A 620 -28.00 -40.27 -25.29
CA ALA A 620 -27.87 -41.69 -25.63
C ALA A 620 -29.21 -42.28 -26.09
N ASP A 621 -30.33 -41.91 -25.47
CA ASP A 621 -31.67 -42.32 -25.89
C ASP A 621 -32.07 -41.71 -27.25
N ASP A 622 -31.77 -40.42 -27.47
CA ASP A 622 -32.02 -39.73 -28.74
C ASP A 622 -31.27 -40.37 -29.93
N SER A 623 -30.12 -41.02 -29.67
CA SER A 623 -29.20 -41.52 -30.70
C SER A 623 -29.20 -43.03 -30.85
N ARG A 624 -29.92 -43.78 -30.01
CA ARG A 624 -29.90 -45.25 -30.05
C ARG A 624 -30.76 -45.82 -31.17
N ALA A 625 -30.31 -46.92 -31.76
CA ALA A 625 -31.17 -47.74 -32.61
C ALA A 625 -32.26 -48.43 -31.76
N PRO A 626 -33.48 -48.66 -32.30
CA PRO A 626 -34.56 -49.32 -31.56
C PRO A 626 -34.21 -50.69 -31.00
N SER A 627 -33.26 -51.40 -31.62
CA SER A 627 -32.78 -52.72 -31.21
C SER A 627 -31.79 -52.70 -30.04
N ILE A 628 -31.27 -51.54 -29.65
CA ILE A 628 -30.28 -51.39 -28.59
C ILE A 628 -30.97 -50.90 -27.32
N SER A 629 -30.66 -51.53 -26.19
CA SER A 629 -31.16 -51.11 -24.87
C SER A 629 -30.54 -49.76 -24.46
N LEU A 630 -31.25 -48.98 -23.65
CA LEU A 630 -30.74 -47.68 -23.17
C LEU A 630 -29.41 -47.82 -22.41
N GLY A 631 -29.27 -48.86 -21.58
CA GLY A 631 -28.03 -49.12 -20.83
C GLY A 631 -26.83 -49.38 -21.75
N GLU A 632 -27.05 -50.15 -22.82
CA GLU A 632 -26.01 -50.39 -23.83
C GLU A 632 -25.67 -49.10 -24.62
N ALA A 633 -26.66 -48.29 -24.97
CA ALA A 633 -26.42 -46.99 -25.62
C ALA A 633 -25.59 -46.04 -24.74
N CYS A 634 -25.88 -45.98 -23.44
CA CYS A 634 -25.11 -45.18 -22.48
C CYS A 634 -23.65 -45.63 -22.41
N THR A 635 -23.39 -46.93 -22.29
CA THR A 635 -22.01 -47.46 -22.20
C THR A 635 -21.20 -47.31 -23.49
N ARG A 636 -21.86 -47.25 -24.66
CA ARG A 636 -21.23 -46.95 -25.95
C ARG A 636 -20.93 -45.45 -26.13
N THR A 637 -21.54 -44.56 -25.34
CA THR A 637 -21.36 -43.11 -25.45
C THR A 637 -20.10 -42.65 -24.70
N PRO A 638 -19.09 -42.03 -25.34
CA PRO A 638 -17.88 -41.58 -24.66
C PRO A 638 -18.13 -40.59 -23.53
N GLY A 639 -19.13 -39.70 -23.70
CA GLY A 639 -19.54 -38.72 -22.70
C GLY A 639 -19.95 -39.35 -21.36
N PHE A 640 -20.51 -40.56 -21.36
CA PHE A 640 -20.89 -41.29 -20.15
C PHE A 640 -19.66 -41.60 -19.29
N TRP A 641 -18.61 -42.15 -19.88
CA TRP A 641 -17.38 -42.49 -19.17
C TRP A 641 -16.60 -41.26 -18.73
N LEU A 642 -16.54 -40.21 -19.56
CA LEU A 642 -15.91 -38.94 -19.18
C LEU A 642 -16.62 -38.31 -17.97
N LEU A 643 -17.95 -38.33 -17.95
CA LEU A 643 -18.74 -37.81 -16.84
C LEU A 643 -18.64 -38.69 -15.59
N ALA A 644 -18.53 -40.03 -15.75
CA ALA A 644 -18.26 -40.94 -14.66
C ALA A 644 -16.93 -40.61 -13.97
N VAL A 645 -15.85 -40.41 -14.74
CA VAL A 645 -14.55 -40.02 -14.21
C VAL A 645 -14.63 -38.66 -13.50
N ALA A 646 -15.29 -37.67 -14.11
CA ALA A 646 -15.47 -36.36 -13.48
C ALA A 646 -16.25 -36.46 -12.14
N THR A 647 -17.31 -37.27 -12.11
CA THR A 647 -18.15 -37.49 -10.92
C THR A 647 -17.38 -38.20 -9.82
N LEU A 648 -16.69 -39.31 -10.13
CA LEU A 648 -15.85 -40.04 -9.18
C LEU A 648 -14.73 -39.15 -8.64
N SER A 649 -14.17 -38.29 -9.50
CA SER A 649 -13.15 -37.33 -9.11
C SER A 649 -13.68 -36.32 -8.08
N ILE A 650 -14.85 -35.71 -8.31
CA ILE A 650 -15.49 -34.79 -7.36
C ILE A 650 -15.88 -35.53 -6.07
N ALA A 651 -16.46 -36.73 -6.19
CA ALA A 651 -16.88 -37.56 -5.05
C ALA A 651 -15.69 -37.98 -4.18
N SER A 652 -14.51 -38.22 -4.77
CA SER A 652 -13.31 -38.61 -4.03
C SER A 652 -12.96 -37.63 -2.90
N SER A 653 -13.13 -36.32 -3.13
CA SER A 653 -12.89 -35.29 -2.10
C SER A 653 -13.79 -35.44 -0.86
N TRP A 654 -14.95 -36.11 -0.98
CA TRP A 654 -15.87 -36.38 0.11
C TRP A 654 -15.59 -37.71 0.81
N LEU A 655 -15.04 -38.69 0.09
CA LEU A 655 -14.61 -39.97 0.68
C LEU A 655 -13.48 -39.80 1.70
N PHE A 656 -12.64 -38.78 1.52
CA PHE A 656 -11.56 -38.43 2.45
C PHE A 656 -11.95 -37.35 3.48
N LEU A 657 -13.20 -36.89 3.48
CA LEU A 657 -13.68 -35.91 4.45
C LEU A 657 -13.66 -36.53 5.85
N ARG A 658 -12.95 -35.90 6.78
CA ARG A 658 -12.85 -36.36 8.17
C ARG A 658 -13.04 -35.20 9.13
N LYS A 659 -13.73 -35.45 10.22
CA LYS A 659 -13.75 -34.56 11.38
C LYS A 659 -12.64 -35.00 12.32
N VAL A 660 -11.66 -34.12 12.54
CA VAL A 660 -10.44 -34.44 13.28
C VAL A 660 -10.38 -33.60 14.56
N PRO A 661 -9.95 -34.16 15.71
CA PRO A 661 -9.69 -33.38 16.92
C PRO A 661 -8.58 -32.35 16.67
N VAL A 662 -8.74 -31.17 17.25
CA VAL A 662 -7.81 -30.06 17.14
C VAL A 662 -7.46 -29.59 18.54
N GLU A 663 -6.16 -29.53 18.82
CA GLU A 663 -5.65 -28.85 20.00
C GLU A 663 -5.27 -27.43 19.57
N ALA A 664 -5.83 -26.43 20.27
CA ALA A 664 -5.66 -25.03 19.92
C ALA A 664 -4.85 -24.30 20.99
N GLU A 665 -3.82 -23.58 20.55
CA GLU A 665 -2.93 -22.78 21.37
C GLU A 665 -3.11 -21.31 20.98
N VAL A 666 -3.80 -20.54 21.82
CA VAL A 666 -4.06 -19.12 21.55
C VAL A 666 -2.79 -18.33 21.82
N LEU A 667 -2.16 -17.83 20.75
CA LEU A 667 -0.90 -17.09 20.85
C LEU A 667 -1.13 -15.62 21.24
N SER A 668 -2.22 -15.01 20.75
CA SER A 668 -2.61 -13.63 21.03
C SER A 668 -4.05 -13.36 20.57
N ASN A 669 -4.56 -12.15 20.81
CA ASN A 669 -5.82 -11.64 20.22
C ASN A 669 -5.80 -11.57 18.68
N HIS A 670 -4.66 -11.83 18.04
CA HIS A 670 -4.49 -11.76 16.58
C HIS A 670 -4.14 -13.11 15.93
N ALA A 671 -3.79 -14.14 16.70
CA ALA A 671 -3.39 -15.43 16.14
C ALA A 671 -3.64 -16.61 17.09
N VAL A 672 -4.06 -17.73 16.50
CA VAL A 672 -4.15 -19.04 17.17
C VAL A 672 -3.35 -20.07 16.37
N ARG A 673 -2.64 -20.96 17.07
CA ARG A 673 -1.97 -22.11 16.47
C ARG A 673 -2.83 -23.35 16.69
N LEU A 674 -3.10 -24.08 15.62
CA LEU A 674 -3.91 -25.30 15.64
C LEU A 674 -3.03 -26.51 15.36
N HIS A 675 -3.13 -27.53 16.19
CA HIS A 675 -2.37 -28.78 16.10
C HIS A 675 -3.25 -29.94 15.65
N PHE A 676 -2.70 -30.78 14.77
CA PHE A 676 -3.38 -31.89 14.14
C PHE A 676 -2.49 -33.14 14.15
N GLY A 677 -3.05 -34.28 14.59
CA GLY A 677 -2.31 -35.56 14.68
C GLY A 677 -2.73 -36.64 13.67
N TYR A 678 -3.54 -36.31 12.66
CA TYR A 678 -4.11 -37.34 11.75
C TYR A 678 -3.20 -37.75 10.59
N THR A 679 -2.16 -36.97 10.31
CA THR A 679 -1.19 -37.23 9.23
C THR A 679 0.05 -36.35 9.41
N ILE A 680 1.11 -36.64 8.68
CA ILE A 680 2.34 -35.85 8.64
C ILE A 680 2.49 -35.29 7.22
N PRO A 681 2.20 -34.01 7.00
CA PRO A 681 2.35 -33.38 5.69
C PRO A 681 3.83 -33.19 5.35
N VAL A 682 4.13 -33.11 4.06
CA VAL A 682 5.47 -32.74 3.61
C VAL A 682 5.65 -31.23 3.71
N ASN A 683 6.88 -30.77 3.92
CA ASN A 683 7.18 -29.35 3.95
C ASN A 683 6.71 -28.62 2.68
N GLY A 684 6.16 -27.43 2.88
CA GLY A 684 5.53 -26.62 1.83
C GLY A 684 4.11 -27.04 1.46
N SER A 685 3.44 -27.87 2.26
CA SER A 685 2.03 -28.23 2.06
C SER A 685 1.05 -27.28 2.76
N PHE A 686 -0.23 -27.38 2.41
CA PHE A 686 -1.34 -26.71 3.07
C PHE A 686 -2.51 -27.68 3.25
N VAL A 687 -3.41 -27.37 4.19
CA VAL A 687 -4.64 -28.14 4.45
C VAL A 687 -5.83 -27.19 4.37
N ARG A 688 -6.98 -27.73 3.93
CA ARG A 688 -8.26 -27.01 3.92
C ARG A 688 -9.07 -27.35 5.16
N LEU A 689 -9.48 -26.33 5.89
CA LEU A 689 -10.27 -26.42 7.12
C LEU A 689 -11.69 -25.93 6.88
N SER A 690 -12.63 -26.50 7.63
CA SER A 690 -14.04 -26.12 7.57
C SER A 690 -14.74 -26.44 8.89
N HIS A 691 -15.68 -25.58 9.31
CA HIS A 691 -16.67 -25.92 10.34
C HIS A 691 -17.89 -26.60 9.71
N ARG A 692 -18.33 -26.11 8.55
CA ARG A 692 -19.48 -26.62 7.79
C ARG A 692 -19.04 -26.97 6.35
N PRO A 693 -18.69 -28.24 6.06
CA PRO A 693 -18.11 -28.66 4.77
C PRO A 693 -18.91 -28.29 3.53
N LEU A 694 -20.23 -28.13 3.68
CA LEU A 694 -21.13 -27.72 2.60
C LEU A 694 -21.07 -26.22 2.31
N LEU A 695 -20.64 -25.38 3.24
CA LEU A 695 -20.71 -23.92 3.14
C LEU A 695 -19.36 -23.24 2.92
N GLU A 696 -18.33 -23.57 3.70
CA GLU A 696 -17.04 -22.84 3.67
C GLU A 696 -15.82 -23.76 3.67
N TRP A 697 -14.71 -23.29 3.10
CA TRP A 697 -13.42 -23.97 3.13
C TRP A 697 -12.28 -22.95 3.11
N HIS A 698 -11.34 -23.06 4.05
CA HIS A 698 -10.23 -22.12 4.19
C HIS A 698 -8.89 -22.86 4.15
N SER A 699 -7.93 -22.36 3.36
CA SER A 699 -6.64 -23.04 3.15
C SER A 699 -5.56 -22.42 4.03
N PHE A 700 -4.84 -23.25 4.78
CA PHE A 700 -3.75 -22.83 5.66
C PHE A 700 -2.51 -23.69 5.45
N ALA A 701 -1.35 -23.04 5.40
CA ALA A 701 -0.07 -23.72 5.26
C ALA A 701 0.25 -24.54 6.52
N THR A 702 0.82 -25.72 6.32
CA THR A 702 1.17 -26.64 7.41
C THR A 702 2.61 -26.46 7.84
N ILE A 703 2.85 -26.64 9.13
CA ILE A 703 4.15 -26.71 9.79
C ILE A 703 4.32 -28.17 10.24
N PRO A 704 5.05 -29.01 9.47
CA PRO A 704 5.21 -30.42 9.80
C PRO A 704 5.90 -30.63 11.16
N ALA A 705 5.39 -31.58 11.94
CA ALA A 705 5.97 -32.01 13.21
C ALA A 705 6.12 -33.55 13.18
N PRO A 706 7.17 -34.08 12.53
CA PRO A 706 7.34 -35.52 12.32
C PRO A 706 7.67 -36.30 13.60
N GLU A 707 8.09 -35.59 14.65
CA GLU A 707 8.41 -36.12 15.96
C GLU A 707 7.43 -35.58 17.01
N ALA A 708 7.29 -36.29 18.12
CA ALA A 708 6.47 -35.82 19.23
C ALA A 708 7.19 -34.66 19.94
N VAL A 709 6.49 -33.54 20.12
CA VAL A 709 7.07 -32.33 20.73
C VAL A 709 6.15 -31.88 21.86
N SER A 710 6.70 -31.66 23.05
CA SER A 710 5.98 -31.14 24.23
C SER A 710 4.72 -31.94 24.60
N GLY A 711 4.81 -33.27 24.60
CA GLY A 711 3.68 -34.16 24.94
C GLY A 711 2.63 -34.35 23.83
N ARG A 712 2.80 -33.70 22.67
CA ARG A 712 1.88 -33.82 21.53
C ARG A 712 2.33 -34.94 20.58
N PRO A 713 1.39 -35.73 20.01
CA PRO A 713 1.72 -36.78 19.06
C PRO A 713 2.23 -36.21 17.73
N LYS A 714 2.89 -37.06 16.94
CA LYS A 714 3.39 -36.71 15.59
C LYS A 714 2.27 -36.19 14.71
N GLY A 715 2.54 -35.16 13.91
CA GLY A 715 1.54 -34.57 13.01
C GLY A 715 2.00 -33.27 12.38
N PHE A 716 1.19 -32.22 12.54
CA PHE A 716 1.53 -30.87 12.10
C PHE A 716 0.78 -29.79 12.89
N SER A 717 1.26 -28.56 12.78
CA SER A 717 0.53 -27.38 13.24
C SER A 717 0.30 -26.40 12.09
N LEU A 718 -0.57 -25.41 12.30
CA LEU A 718 -0.75 -24.27 11.41
C LEU A 718 -1.14 -23.04 12.22
N VAL A 719 -0.88 -21.86 11.66
CA VAL A 719 -1.20 -20.58 12.29
C VAL A 719 -2.39 -19.95 11.57
N VAL A 720 -3.44 -19.64 12.32
CA VAL A 720 -4.60 -18.87 11.86
C VAL A 720 -4.47 -17.45 12.41
N SER A 721 -4.20 -16.49 11.53
CA SER A 721 -4.14 -15.07 11.87
C SER A 721 -5.47 -14.38 11.55
N ASN A 722 -5.82 -13.34 12.32
CA ASN A 722 -7.05 -12.58 12.13
C ASN A 722 -7.04 -11.81 10.79
N ALA A 723 -7.83 -12.29 9.84
CA ALA A 723 -7.97 -11.73 8.49
C ALA A 723 -9.45 -11.52 8.05
N GLY A 724 -10.41 -11.95 8.87
CA GLY A 724 -11.84 -11.88 8.59
C GLY A 724 -12.67 -12.67 9.61
N ASP A 725 -13.99 -12.65 9.43
CA ASP A 725 -14.96 -13.16 10.42
C ASP A 725 -14.72 -14.63 10.80
N TRP A 726 -14.45 -15.49 9.82
CA TRP A 726 -14.15 -16.91 10.07
C TRP A 726 -12.89 -17.10 10.92
N THR A 727 -11.78 -16.44 10.54
CA THR A 727 -10.51 -16.54 11.27
C THR A 727 -10.58 -15.92 12.66
N ARG A 728 -11.36 -14.85 12.81
CA ARG A 728 -11.57 -14.18 14.10
C ARG A 728 -12.37 -15.07 15.04
N ASN A 729 -13.45 -15.66 14.55
CA ASN A 729 -14.22 -16.64 15.32
C ASN A 729 -13.37 -17.85 15.73
N CYS A 730 -12.47 -18.31 14.86
CA CYS A 730 -11.53 -19.39 15.18
C CYS A 730 -10.53 -19.02 16.30
N ILE A 731 -10.21 -17.73 16.48
CA ILE A 731 -9.34 -17.22 17.56
C ILE A 731 -10.15 -17.02 18.84
N ASP A 732 -11.28 -16.31 18.75
CA ASP A 732 -12.14 -15.96 19.89
C ASP A 732 -12.78 -17.23 20.51
N ARG A 733 -13.08 -18.23 19.68
CA ARG A 733 -13.66 -19.51 20.06
C ARG A 733 -12.84 -20.64 19.45
N ALA A 734 -11.72 -20.93 20.11
CA ALA A 734 -10.79 -21.96 19.68
C ALA A 734 -11.49 -23.32 19.47
N PRO A 735 -11.38 -23.93 18.27
CA PRO A 735 -12.08 -25.16 17.93
C PRO A 735 -11.45 -26.38 18.61
N THR A 736 -12.29 -27.30 19.08
CA THR A 736 -11.85 -28.62 19.56
C THR A 736 -11.82 -29.69 18.46
N SER A 737 -12.49 -29.43 17.34
CA SER A 737 -12.50 -30.29 16.16
C SER A 737 -12.81 -29.50 14.89
N MET A 738 -12.27 -29.95 13.77
CA MET A 738 -12.44 -29.32 12.45
C MET A 738 -12.64 -30.38 11.38
N TYR A 739 -13.35 -30.03 10.31
CA TYR A 739 -13.38 -30.85 9.11
C TYR A 739 -12.18 -30.55 8.22
N VAL A 740 -11.55 -31.62 7.74
CA VAL A 740 -10.45 -31.59 6.78
C VAL A 740 -10.76 -32.51 5.60
N ARG A 741 -10.25 -32.21 4.41
CA ARG A 741 -10.36 -33.09 3.23
C ARG A 741 -9.44 -34.33 3.28
N GLY A 742 -8.79 -34.58 4.42
CA GLY A 742 -8.00 -35.78 4.70
C GLY A 742 -6.62 -35.85 4.01
N VAL A 743 -6.39 -35.08 2.94
CA VAL A 743 -5.12 -35.08 2.19
C VAL A 743 -4.49 -33.69 2.19
N PRO A 744 -3.29 -33.52 2.76
CA PRO A 744 -2.50 -32.30 2.60
C PRO A 744 -2.09 -32.08 1.15
N VAL A 745 -2.09 -30.82 0.69
CA VAL A 745 -1.84 -30.46 -0.70
C VAL A 745 -0.57 -29.63 -0.80
N CYS A 746 0.27 -29.89 -1.81
CA CYS A 746 1.49 -29.13 -2.05
C CYS A 746 1.17 -27.66 -2.38
N GLY A 747 1.84 -26.75 -1.68
CA GLY A 747 1.73 -25.31 -1.86
C GLY A 747 3.01 -24.69 -2.41
N VAL A 748 3.01 -23.34 -2.46
CA VAL A 748 4.06 -22.56 -3.14
C VAL A 748 5.45 -22.81 -2.56
N MET A 749 5.59 -23.02 -1.24
CA MET A 749 6.91 -23.29 -0.65
C MET A 749 7.53 -24.60 -1.09
N ARG A 750 6.75 -25.55 -1.65
CA ARG A 750 7.30 -26.80 -2.17
C ARG A 750 8.31 -26.56 -3.31
N ILE A 751 8.17 -25.47 -4.06
CA ILE A 751 9.08 -25.15 -5.18
C ILE A 751 10.50 -24.82 -4.72
N ALA A 752 10.74 -24.58 -3.43
CA ALA A 752 12.09 -24.40 -2.89
C ALA A 752 13.00 -25.60 -3.17
N THR A 753 12.43 -26.81 -3.26
CA THR A 753 13.14 -28.05 -3.61
C THR A 753 13.78 -28.01 -5.01
N CYS A 754 13.24 -27.20 -5.92
CA CYS A 754 13.78 -27.00 -7.27
C CYS A 754 15.10 -26.21 -7.30
N PHE A 755 15.55 -25.62 -6.18
CA PHE A 755 16.66 -24.67 -6.15
C PHE A 755 17.78 -25.07 -5.20
N ASN A 756 19.00 -24.62 -5.50
CA ASN A 756 20.18 -24.81 -4.65
C ASN A 756 20.27 -23.76 -3.56
N ARG A 757 19.88 -22.51 -3.85
CA ARG A 757 19.85 -21.38 -2.91
C ARG A 757 18.68 -20.47 -3.22
N ILE A 758 17.98 -20.01 -2.20
CA ILE A 758 16.83 -19.11 -2.37
C ILE A 758 16.87 -17.94 -1.40
N VAL A 759 16.25 -16.84 -1.83
CA VAL A 759 15.83 -15.76 -0.94
C VAL A 759 14.33 -15.85 -0.74
N VAL A 760 13.87 -15.66 0.49
CA VAL A 760 12.44 -15.64 0.83
C VAL A 760 12.09 -14.24 1.33
N ILE A 761 10.99 -13.68 0.82
CA ILE A 761 10.47 -12.37 1.24
C ILE A 761 9.07 -12.56 1.84
N ALA A 762 8.90 -12.22 3.11
CA ALA A 762 7.62 -12.25 3.80
C ALA A 762 7.19 -10.86 4.29
N THR A 763 5.88 -10.65 4.36
CA THR A 763 5.30 -9.46 5.02
C THR A 763 4.23 -9.83 6.03
N GLY A 764 4.27 -9.23 7.23
CA GLY A 764 3.27 -9.46 8.27
C GLY A 764 3.10 -10.94 8.59
N SER A 765 1.84 -11.41 8.62
CA SER A 765 1.47 -12.81 8.84
C SER A 765 1.94 -13.79 7.75
N GLY A 766 2.50 -13.29 6.64
CA GLY A 766 3.16 -14.11 5.61
C GLY A 766 4.35 -14.94 6.13
N ILE A 767 4.81 -14.70 7.36
CA ILE A 767 5.81 -15.54 8.04
C ILE A 767 5.25 -16.91 8.43
N GLY A 768 3.96 -17.02 8.76
CA GLY A 768 3.34 -18.26 9.22
C GLY A 768 3.52 -19.43 8.24
N PRO A 769 3.19 -19.25 6.95
CA PRO A 769 3.43 -20.26 5.92
C PRO A 769 4.89 -20.66 5.69
N LEU A 770 5.86 -19.89 6.20
CA LEU A 770 7.28 -20.17 6.07
C LEU A 770 7.84 -20.99 7.23
N LEU A 771 7.13 -21.07 8.36
CA LEU A 771 7.69 -21.66 9.58
C LEU A 771 8.14 -23.11 9.38
N GLY A 772 7.37 -23.92 8.65
CA GLY A 772 7.79 -25.29 8.33
C GLY A 772 9.09 -25.37 7.52
N HIS A 773 9.33 -24.39 6.64
CA HIS A 773 10.58 -24.29 5.87
C HIS A 773 11.72 -23.66 6.65
N ILE A 774 11.44 -22.72 7.55
CA ILE A 774 12.48 -22.13 8.41
C ILE A 774 12.99 -23.19 9.40
N GLN A 775 12.10 -24.03 9.94
CA GLN A 775 12.47 -25.13 10.84
C GLN A 775 13.28 -26.23 10.12
N ALA A 776 12.87 -26.61 8.91
CA ALA A 776 13.50 -27.65 8.11
C ALA A 776 13.71 -27.20 6.64
N PRO A 777 14.73 -26.37 6.37
CA PRO A 777 14.94 -25.78 5.05
C PRO A 777 15.33 -26.83 4.01
N SER A 778 14.64 -26.86 2.87
CA SER A 778 14.96 -27.79 1.76
C SER A 778 16.23 -27.41 0.97
N CYS A 779 16.73 -26.19 1.18
CA CYS A 779 17.97 -25.67 0.63
C CYS A 779 18.44 -24.46 1.45
N PRO A 780 19.73 -24.07 1.37
CA PRO A 780 20.20 -22.81 1.95
C PRO A 780 19.29 -21.64 1.59
N THR A 781 18.82 -20.94 2.61
CA THR A 781 17.75 -19.95 2.51
C THR A 781 18.13 -18.69 3.26
N GLN A 782 17.87 -17.54 2.64
CA GLN A 782 18.03 -16.23 3.26
C GLN A 782 16.68 -15.52 3.34
N LEU A 783 16.40 -14.81 4.43
CA LEU A 783 15.07 -14.26 4.71
C LEU A 783 15.08 -12.73 4.76
N ILE A 784 14.06 -12.11 4.14
CA ILE A 784 13.61 -10.74 4.42
C ILE A 784 12.20 -10.83 4.98
N TRP A 785 11.99 -10.34 6.19
CA TRP A 785 10.68 -10.27 6.81
C TRP A 785 10.35 -8.84 7.24
N SER A 786 9.30 -8.26 6.65
CA SER A 786 8.86 -6.89 6.92
C SER A 786 7.52 -6.88 7.65
N THR A 787 7.47 -6.35 8.87
CA THR A 787 6.23 -6.26 9.65
C THR A 787 6.29 -5.10 10.64
N PRO A 788 5.17 -4.46 11.04
CA PRO A 788 5.18 -3.52 12.16
C PRO A 788 5.45 -4.26 13.47
N ARG A 789 6.39 -3.78 14.29
CA ARG A 789 6.63 -4.24 15.67
C ARG A 789 6.71 -5.78 15.78
N PRO A 790 7.67 -6.45 15.10
CA PRO A 790 7.74 -7.90 14.96
C PRO A 790 7.72 -8.64 16.31
N GLU A 791 8.56 -8.21 17.25
CA GLU A 791 8.68 -8.83 18.58
C GLU A 791 7.37 -8.70 19.39
N GLN A 792 6.74 -7.52 19.37
CA GLN A 792 5.46 -7.30 20.06
C GLN A 792 4.29 -8.07 19.43
N THR A 793 4.34 -8.29 18.11
CA THR A 793 3.22 -8.88 17.36
C THR A 793 3.29 -10.41 17.33
N PHE A 794 4.49 -10.98 17.21
CA PHE A 794 4.70 -12.41 17.01
C PHE A 794 5.48 -13.09 18.14
N GLY A 795 5.97 -12.33 19.12
CA GLY A 795 6.73 -12.84 20.26
C GLY A 795 8.22 -12.99 19.97
N LYS A 796 9.03 -12.82 21.03
CA LYS A 796 10.50 -12.91 20.96
C LYS A 796 11.00 -14.29 20.56
N GLU A 797 10.36 -15.35 21.04
CA GLU A 797 10.71 -16.75 20.74
C GLU A 797 10.76 -17.05 19.24
N LEU A 798 9.82 -16.50 18.47
CA LEU A 798 9.81 -16.69 17.01
C LEU A 798 11.00 -15.99 16.36
N LEU A 799 11.32 -14.77 16.79
CA LEU A 799 12.44 -14.01 16.24
C LEU A 799 13.76 -14.70 16.55
N ASP A 800 13.91 -15.21 17.77
CA ASP A 800 15.10 -15.94 18.20
C ASP A 800 15.25 -17.24 17.39
N THR A 801 14.15 -17.99 17.17
CA THR A 801 14.14 -19.17 16.29
C THR A 801 14.55 -18.83 14.86
N ILE A 802 14.06 -17.71 14.31
CA ILE A 802 14.41 -17.25 12.96
C ILE A 802 15.90 -16.92 12.88
N LYS A 803 16.44 -16.18 13.86
CA LYS A 803 17.86 -15.81 13.90
C LYS A 803 18.77 -17.00 14.14
N GLU A 804 18.34 -17.98 14.92
CA GLU A 804 19.08 -19.23 15.11
C GLU A 804 19.20 -20.02 13.81
N LYS A 805 18.09 -20.19 13.08
CA LYS A 805 18.07 -20.98 11.83
C LYS A 805 18.59 -20.23 10.62
N ILE A 806 18.45 -18.91 10.60
CA ILE A 806 18.90 -18.01 9.52
C ILE A 806 19.60 -16.80 10.17
N PRO A 807 20.89 -16.92 10.54
CA PRO A 807 21.64 -15.89 11.28
C PRO A 807 21.59 -14.50 10.63
N ASN A 808 21.66 -14.46 9.30
CA ASN A 808 21.68 -13.20 8.55
C ASN A 808 20.27 -12.68 8.20
N ALA A 809 19.20 -13.24 8.79
CA ALA A 809 17.82 -12.88 8.45
C ALA A 809 17.56 -11.38 8.65
N VAL A 810 16.98 -10.74 7.62
CA VAL A 810 16.68 -9.31 7.62
C VAL A 810 15.27 -9.11 8.17
N ILE A 811 15.17 -8.73 9.44
CA ILE A 811 13.89 -8.43 10.11
C ILE A 811 13.68 -6.91 10.10
N HIS A 812 12.77 -6.43 9.25
CA HIS A 812 12.51 -5.00 9.03
C HIS A 812 11.26 -4.53 9.78
N ASP A 813 11.45 -3.77 10.85
CA ASP A 813 10.33 -3.13 11.56
C ASP A 813 9.85 -1.88 10.83
N THR A 814 8.66 -1.98 10.23
CA THR A 814 8.07 -0.87 9.44
C THR A 814 7.67 0.35 10.26
N LYS A 815 7.54 0.24 11.59
CA LYS A 815 7.22 1.38 12.47
C LYS A 815 8.46 2.15 12.88
N VAL A 816 9.60 1.48 13.01
CA VAL A 816 10.88 2.09 13.38
C VAL A 816 11.62 2.57 12.13
N SER A 817 11.73 1.71 11.12
CA SER A 817 12.58 1.93 9.93
C SER A 817 11.81 2.38 8.68
N GLY A 818 10.51 2.68 8.81
CA GLY A 818 9.65 3.04 7.68
C GLY A 818 9.35 1.90 6.71
N ARG A 819 8.75 2.20 5.56
CA ARG A 819 8.37 1.16 4.57
C ARG A 819 9.60 0.77 3.72
N PRO A 820 9.97 -0.52 3.64
CA PRO A 820 11.13 -0.95 2.87
C PRO A 820 10.87 -0.99 1.36
N ASP A 821 11.90 -0.78 0.55
CA ASP A 821 11.88 -1.16 -0.87
C ASP A 821 12.26 -2.64 -1.02
N LEU A 822 11.26 -3.51 -0.89
CA LEU A 822 11.41 -4.96 -1.03
C LEU A 822 11.95 -5.41 -2.39
N VAL A 823 11.84 -4.59 -3.45
CA VAL A 823 12.46 -4.92 -4.75
C VAL A 823 13.96 -4.73 -4.68
N LYS A 824 14.40 -3.62 -4.08
CA LYS A 824 15.81 -3.25 -3.91
C LYS A 824 16.52 -4.25 -3.00
N MET A 825 15.98 -4.43 -1.79
CA MET A 825 16.49 -5.39 -0.82
C MET A 825 16.51 -6.81 -1.37
N GLY A 826 15.41 -7.24 -2.01
CA GLY A 826 15.30 -8.57 -2.59
C GLY A 826 16.33 -8.82 -3.69
N TYR A 827 16.59 -7.83 -4.55
CA TYR A 827 17.58 -7.94 -5.62
C TYR A 827 19.00 -8.04 -5.05
N ASN A 828 19.38 -7.10 -4.17
CA ASN A 828 20.72 -7.04 -3.60
C ASN A 828 21.05 -8.30 -2.79
N LEU A 829 20.11 -8.75 -1.95
CA LEU A 829 20.26 -9.98 -1.18
C LEU A 829 20.36 -11.23 -2.07
N THR A 830 19.64 -11.26 -3.19
CA THR A 830 19.74 -12.37 -4.14
C THR A 830 21.13 -12.44 -4.76
N LYS A 831 21.72 -11.28 -5.08
CA LYS A 831 23.06 -11.19 -5.68
C LYS A 831 24.15 -11.53 -4.67
N SER A 832 24.11 -10.98 -3.47
CA SER A 832 25.11 -11.25 -2.44
C SER A 832 25.06 -12.71 -1.96
N PHE A 833 23.87 -13.29 -1.81
CA PHE A 833 23.72 -14.68 -1.37
C PHE A 833 23.97 -15.71 -2.50
N GLY A 834 24.00 -15.27 -3.76
CA GLY A 834 24.06 -16.16 -4.92
C GLY A 834 22.79 -17.02 -5.06
N ALA A 835 21.62 -16.46 -4.73
CA ALA A 835 20.35 -17.18 -4.84
C ALA A 835 19.91 -17.35 -6.30
N GLU A 836 19.37 -18.52 -6.61
CA GLU A 836 18.85 -18.85 -7.93
C GLU A 836 17.43 -18.30 -8.15
N ALA A 837 16.68 -18.08 -7.06
CA ALA A 837 15.29 -17.67 -7.07
C ALA A 837 14.89 -16.92 -5.80
N VAL A 838 13.82 -16.12 -5.91
CA VAL A 838 13.16 -15.43 -4.81
C VAL A 838 11.73 -15.94 -4.64
N ILE A 839 11.35 -16.34 -3.44
CA ILE A 839 9.97 -16.74 -3.11
C ILE A 839 9.33 -15.67 -2.23
N ILE A 840 8.15 -15.17 -2.61
CA ILE A 840 7.47 -14.06 -1.97
C ILE A 840 6.14 -14.53 -1.37
N ILE A 841 5.98 -14.32 -0.05
CA ILE A 841 4.73 -14.53 0.69
C ILE A 841 4.28 -13.21 1.30
N ALA A 842 3.49 -12.48 0.53
CA ALA A 842 2.92 -11.18 0.90
C ALA A 842 1.51 -11.03 0.33
N ASN A 843 0.83 -9.92 0.66
CA ASN A 843 -0.45 -9.60 0.05
C ASN A 843 -0.35 -9.48 -1.49
N GLU A 844 -1.47 -9.62 -2.20
CA GLU A 844 -1.52 -9.66 -3.67
C GLU A 844 -0.78 -8.47 -4.32
N LYS A 845 -0.98 -7.24 -3.78
CA LYS A 845 -0.40 -6.02 -4.35
C LYS A 845 1.12 -5.98 -4.20
N ILE A 846 1.65 -6.32 -3.03
CA ILE A 846 3.08 -6.38 -2.76
C ILE A 846 3.71 -7.51 -3.58
N THR A 847 3.11 -8.70 -3.55
CA THR A 847 3.59 -9.86 -4.33
C THR A 847 3.70 -9.53 -5.81
N LYS A 848 2.66 -8.93 -6.42
CA LYS A 848 2.69 -8.50 -7.83
C LYS A 848 3.78 -7.45 -8.09
N LYS A 849 3.96 -6.47 -7.20
CA LYS A 849 5.00 -5.44 -7.33
C LYS A 849 6.40 -6.06 -7.28
N VAL A 850 6.67 -6.91 -6.31
CA VAL A 850 8.00 -7.49 -6.07
C VAL A 850 8.36 -8.51 -7.15
N VAL A 851 7.45 -9.44 -7.49
CA VAL A 851 7.66 -10.40 -8.58
C VAL A 851 7.96 -9.67 -9.89
N TYR A 852 7.14 -8.66 -10.25
CA TYR A 852 7.38 -7.86 -11.45
C TYR A 852 8.71 -7.10 -11.38
N GLY A 853 9.03 -6.50 -10.23
CA GLY A 853 10.26 -5.73 -10.02
C GLY A 853 11.53 -6.57 -10.20
N LEU A 854 11.51 -7.82 -9.74
CA LEU A 854 12.64 -8.77 -9.80
C LEU A 854 12.72 -9.47 -11.15
N GLU A 855 11.61 -10.01 -11.67
CA GLU A 855 11.62 -10.71 -12.97
C GLU A 855 12.05 -9.79 -14.12
N THR A 856 11.64 -8.52 -14.08
CA THR A 856 12.04 -7.52 -15.10
C THR A 856 13.52 -7.12 -15.03
N ARG A 857 14.25 -7.62 -14.02
CA ARG A 857 15.70 -7.46 -13.80
C ARG A 857 16.45 -8.79 -13.87
N GLY A 858 15.81 -9.83 -14.42
CA GLY A 858 16.43 -11.14 -14.62
C GLY A 858 16.51 -12.03 -13.38
N VAL A 859 15.94 -11.60 -12.25
CA VAL A 859 15.87 -12.42 -11.03
C VAL A 859 14.58 -13.24 -11.05
N PRO A 860 14.64 -14.58 -11.05
CA PRO A 860 13.44 -15.43 -10.99
C PRO A 860 12.72 -15.20 -9.67
N ALA A 861 11.47 -14.78 -9.73
CA ALA A 861 10.66 -14.48 -8.56
C ALA A 861 9.32 -15.19 -8.65
N TYR A 862 8.92 -15.79 -7.53
CA TYR A 862 7.73 -16.61 -7.41
C TYR A 862 6.89 -16.09 -6.26
N GLY A 863 5.60 -15.90 -6.48
CA GLY A 863 4.71 -15.33 -5.49
C GLY A 863 3.47 -16.18 -5.34
N ALA A 864 3.02 -16.36 -4.10
CA ALA A 864 1.72 -16.96 -3.82
C ALA A 864 0.59 -15.99 -4.17
N ILE A 865 0.38 -15.76 -5.48
CA ILE A 865 -0.84 -15.16 -5.98
C ILE A 865 -1.85 -16.28 -6.01
N TRP A 866 -2.57 -16.46 -4.90
CA TRP A 866 -3.80 -17.23 -4.91
C TRP A 866 -4.85 -16.44 -5.70
N ASP A 867 -4.68 -16.36 -7.02
CA ASP A 867 -5.82 -16.31 -7.93
C ASP A 867 -6.40 -17.74 -7.88
N SER A 868 -7.08 -18.05 -6.76
CA SER A 868 -7.99 -19.19 -6.75
C SER A 868 -9.05 -18.95 -7.80
#